data_AF-A0A419K0P1-F1
#
_entry.id   AF-A0A419K0P1-F1
#
_cell.length_a   1.000
_cell.length_b   1.000
_cell.length_c   1.000
_cell.angle_alpha   90.00
_cell.angle_beta   90.00
_cell.angle_gamma   90.00
#
_symmetry.space_group_name_H-M   'P 1'
#
loop_
_entity.id
_entity.type
_entity.pdbx_description
1 polymer ?
#
loop_
_entity_poly.entity_id
_entity_poly.type
_entity_poly.pdbx_seq_one_letter_code
_entity_poly.pdbx_strand_id
1 'polypeptide(L)'
;MTEVKRLVEFFTSLGTRATGYEGNVKAALYIYNYFKDLGLSNVHIENFTVAEPINYGSNITLLSGPDAGRVLEIHPIRPNLVCTSTTPPGGLEGKLIYVGSGYLEDFDGVEVNGSIVIMDWYTMDRWINAAKLGAKAVIFIPPKRIITSPLGWSKRLKYLDNVPFKFPRFYVERDGATILLDNLGEDVRIVANQTWTKVQVMNVYAFLKGKDPEKADKFFVLTSYYDSYSPAPSVAPGAQEATGISALLELAKYFSSNPPDYSILFIAFGGHHQALTGSSYWATESFRPVDDPRRNETFEENYSVQINLDLQTGTDIPYFTSYLGAWSENARSYWDEGLYWELLANFFRQVVEDLNEKKPAGMPEAGYRVRAHGGLYGYAGLLTETEHIPTQPWKEFPYDHEPALLNCMPAYTITTAFDDRPVYGEPFDTLELVNFDNLKTQLEIIRVFLVRLFNMSDDEYNQYVKRLKDREKNWLSSRTYDWHMIRGVVAEWSRNVADYVPVPNSLVTFTSIGGRGIGPFIYLRRFTFTDEYGRFEFTGANQWDAIWAITAWKVNRYGNVIYAPDLGIHAWAPIVQNFGYRVGADRYCDVGFLVVFKAASLVLFDIISTSSLSLAETETGIQYPILTVYQSDVHLPPESHSYWQYGTEVTVVNVPPDVPIEVLWKFGVERFPRGVVANITEKKILGFGYKLKAGEVVHLPLTSLIYADAFCKLNDERYKLLREFVPNLEEYDAFKNHLRAKELINEARDAFSNHKYLKAYRLILEAWDLSYKSYRYSRKWFEDTSLAVPFFAALMIPFVIIVEKLTFNLRGFKKIISYLGIFSVTLTAFYVLHPGFHIAASPVMIIIGFSVLILSFPILMVLLRYASEFIRVVRITRIGMHEVGMSRLGMADRAISIGIEFMRKRSLRSVLTLISIIIMVASLTSLTSIEAYTFTKPSPGKGPATYQGIYIHKEHWGAGSYSLPVTLLEFIKSMYGDNATIAPRAWKYTPYSGIIPFQYKDSWWKGETIGFKLIYEGKRVSIPVLWGLTPEEYEIGWPKPYLIHGEWFAPGSSAVMIVTEFYAEELGLNLTEIDLGMYPSVTFEGIEFKIIGVVSNDIQEQLD
;
A
#
# COMPACT_ATOMS: atom_id res chain seq x y z
N MET A 1 42.18 8.11 2.39
CA MET A 1 41.28 8.70 1.36
C MET A 1 41.61 8.22 -0.04
N THR A 2 42.85 8.34 -0.54
CA THR A 2 43.24 7.88 -1.88
C THR A 2 42.81 6.43 -2.16
N GLU A 3 43.03 5.51 -1.21
CA GLU A 3 42.64 4.11 -1.37
C GLU A 3 41.13 3.91 -1.36
N VAL A 4 40.39 4.60 -0.47
CA VAL A 4 38.92 4.55 -0.43
C VAL A 4 38.32 5.01 -1.76
N LYS A 5 38.84 6.10 -2.36
CA LYS A 5 38.40 6.57 -3.67
C LYS A 5 38.61 5.52 -4.76
N ARG A 6 39.81 4.90 -4.79
CA ARG A 6 40.14 3.80 -5.72
C ARG A 6 39.18 2.60 -5.55
N LEU A 7 38.81 2.27 -4.31
CA LEU A 7 37.88 1.19 -4.00
C LEU A 7 36.44 1.51 -4.43
N VAL A 8 35.95 2.73 -4.18
CA VAL A 8 34.63 3.19 -4.65
C VAL A 8 34.57 3.14 -6.18
N GLU A 9 35.61 3.64 -6.86
CA GLU A 9 35.76 3.55 -8.33
C GLU A 9 35.73 2.10 -8.81
N PHE A 10 36.48 1.21 -8.14
CA PHE A 10 36.52 -0.21 -8.47
C PHE A 10 35.13 -0.86 -8.34
N PHE A 11 34.47 -0.74 -7.18
CA PHE A 11 33.15 -1.35 -6.98
C PHE A 11 32.12 -0.82 -7.97
N THR A 12 32.13 0.49 -8.24
CA THR A 12 31.23 1.12 -9.23
C THR A 12 31.50 0.61 -10.65
N SER A 13 32.75 0.27 -10.98
CA SER A 13 33.12 -0.26 -12.30
C SER A 13 32.69 -1.72 -12.57
N LEU A 14 32.20 -2.44 -11.54
CA LEU A 14 31.78 -3.84 -11.67
C LEU A 14 30.43 -4.02 -12.40
N GLY A 15 29.82 -2.93 -12.86
CA GLY A 15 28.45 -2.92 -13.38
C GLY A 15 27.45 -3.02 -12.24
N THR A 16 26.36 -3.77 -12.42
CA THR A 16 25.39 -4.01 -11.35
C THR A 16 25.95 -4.95 -10.27
N ARG A 17 25.95 -4.48 -9.02
CA ARG A 17 26.23 -5.29 -7.82
C ARG A 17 24.95 -5.74 -7.11
N ALA A 18 23.80 -5.61 -7.76
CA ALA A 18 22.56 -6.18 -7.25
C ALA A 18 22.70 -7.70 -7.08
N THR A 19 22.11 -8.24 -6.02
CA THR A 19 22.18 -9.66 -5.67
C THR A 19 21.83 -10.56 -6.86
N GLY A 20 22.71 -11.53 -7.14
CA GLY A 20 22.55 -12.49 -8.22
C GLY A 20 23.13 -12.06 -9.57
N TYR A 21 23.60 -10.82 -9.73
CA TYR A 21 24.32 -10.39 -10.93
C TYR A 21 25.85 -10.62 -10.80
N GLU A 22 26.55 -10.64 -11.94
CA GLU A 22 27.97 -10.95 -11.99
C GLU A 22 28.84 -9.97 -11.17
N GLY A 23 28.49 -8.67 -11.17
CA GLY A 23 29.20 -7.65 -10.40
C GLY A 23 29.15 -7.89 -8.90
N ASN A 24 28.06 -8.46 -8.39
CA ASN A 24 27.90 -8.85 -6.98
C ASN A 24 28.90 -9.96 -6.60
N VAL A 25 28.98 -11.01 -7.42
CA VAL A 25 29.94 -12.11 -7.20
C VAL A 25 31.39 -11.63 -7.30
N LYS A 26 31.70 -10.77 -8.28
CA LYS A 26 33.02 -10.14 -8.42
C LYS A 26 33.40 -9.32 -7.19
N ALA A 27 32.45 -8.56 -6.63
CA ALA A 27 32.67 -7.78 -5.41
C ALA A 27 33.01 -8.68 -4.22
N ALA A 28 32.23 -9.74 -3.98
CA ALA A 28 32.49 -10.70 -2.91
C ALA A 28 33.87 -11.37 -3.03
N LEU A 29 34.22 -11.84 -4.23
CA LEU A 29 35.51 -12.46 -4.50
C LEU A 29 36.69 -11.49 -4.37
N TYR A 30 36.51 -10.23 -4.79
CA TYR A 30 37.52 -9.20 -4.58
C TYR A 30 37.76 -8.95 -3.09
N ILE A 31 36.70 -8.82 -2.28
CA ILE A 31 36.79 -8.63 -0.83
C ILE A 31 37.50 -9.83 -0.18
N TYR A 32 37.14 -11.05 -0.57
CA TYR A 32 37.78 -12.28 -0.09
C TYR A 32 39.29 -12.30 -0.36
N ASN A 33 39.69 -12.00 -1.59
CA ASN A 33 41.10 -11.95 -1.97
C ASN A 33 41.83 -10.80 -1.28
N TYR A 34 41.19 -9.64 -1.17
CA TYR A 34 41.74 -8.48 -0.47
C TYR A 34 42.06 -8.81 1.00
N PHE A 35 41.15 -9.48 1.72
CA PHE A 35 41.42 -9.94 3.09
C PHE A 35 42.55 -10.97 3.18
N LYS A 36 42.67 -11.88 2.21
CA LYS A 36 43.80 -12.82 2.14
C LYS A 36 45.13 -12.13 1.90
N ASP A 37 45.17 -11.18 0.99
CA ASP A 37 46.38 -10.43 0.64
C ASP A 37 46.87 -9.58 1.81
N LEU A 38 45.96 -9.15 2.70
CA LEU A 38 46.28 -8.51 3.97
C LEU A 38 46.82 -9.48 5.05
N GLY A 39 46.92 -10.79 4.78
CA GLY A 39 47.39 -11.78 5.74
C GLY A 39 46.44 -12.05 6.91
N LEU A 40 45.15 -11.70 6.78
CA LEU A 40 44.16 -11.97 7.82
C LEU A 40 43.90 -13.49 7.96
N SER A 41 43.52 -13.92 9.16
CA SER A 41 43.25 -15.33 9.45
C SER A 41 41.78 -15.69 9.25
N ASN A 42 41.48 -16.98 9.12
CA ASN A 42 40.11 -17.52 8.99
C ASN A 42 39.27 -16.85 7.89
N VAL A 43 39.88 -16.46 6.77
CA VAL A 43 39.18 -15.83 5.64
C VAL A 43 38.35 -16.87 4.89
N HIS A 44 37.03 -16.73 4.94
CA HIS A 44 36.09 -17.69 4.33
C HIS A 44 34.83 -16.99 3.80
N ILE A 45 34.07 -17.72 2.99
CA ILE A 45 32.79 -17.28 2.42
C ILE A 45 31.69 -18.18 2.99
N GLU A 46 30.65 -17.57 3.52
CA GLU A 46 29.39 -18.23 3.89
C GLU A 46 28.39 -18.05 2.75
N ASN A 47 27.77 -19.14 2.30
CA ASN A 47 26.87 -19.16 1.16
C ASN A 47 25.45 -19.53 1.57
N PHE A 48 24.49 -18.78 1.06
CA PHE A 48 23.06 -19.12 1.13
C PHE A 48 22.38 -18.71 -0.18
N THR A 49 21.08 -18.97 -0.32
CA THR A 49 20.35 -18.69 -1.57
C THR A 49 19.10 -17.88 -1.34
N VAL A 50 18.81 -16.97 -2.27
CA VAL A 50 17.56 -16.21 -2.36
C VAL A 50 16.98 -16.34 -3.76
N ALA A 51 15.71 -15.97 -3.94
CA ALA A 51 15.13 -15.85 -5.28
C ALA A 51 15.12 -14.37 -5.72
N GLU A 52 15.74 -14.07 -6.86
CA GLU A 52 15.78 -12.72 -7.44
C GLU A 52 15.36 -12.73 -8.92
N PRO A 53 14.79 -11.62 -9.43
CA PRO A 53 14.44 -11.49 -10.84
C PRO A 53 15.67 -11.06 -11.66
N ILE A 54 16.27 -12.02 -12.36
CA ILE A 54 17.49 -11.81 -13.16
C ILE A 54 17.14 -11.50 -14.61
N ASN A 55 17.74 -10.44 -15.16
CA ASN A 55 17.66 -10.07 -16.57
C ASN A 55 18.72 -10.86 -17.37
N TYR A 56 18.28 -11.66 -18.33
CA TYR A 56 19.12 -12.42 -19.26
C TYR A 56 19.25 -11.75 -20.63
N GLY A 57 18.95 -10.44 -20.71
CA GLY A 57 19.04 -9.63 -21.92
C GLY A 57 17.71 -8.95 -22.21
N SER A 58 17.77 -7.64 -22.42
CA SER A 58 16.60 -6.81 -22.75
C SER A 58 17.03 -5.65 -23.64
N ASN A 59 16.31 -5.46 -24.76
CA ASN A 59 16.60 -4.40 -25.71
C ASN A 59 15.32 -3.84 -26.35
N ILE A 60 15.47 -2.66 -26.92
CA ILE A 60 14.52 -2.02 -27.83
C ILE A 60 15.19 -1.85 -29.19
N THR A 61 14.48 -2.20 -30.25
CA THR A 61 14.93 -2.02 -31.64
C THR A 61 14.03 -1.00 -32.33
N LEU A 62 14.61 0.02 -32.94
CA LEU A 62 13.87 0.96 -33.81
C LEU A 62 13.56 0.28 -35.14
N LEU A 63 12.29 0.18 -35.51
CA LEU A 63 11.84 -0.50 -36.74
C LEU A 63 11.65 0.46 -37.92
N SER A 64 11.40 1.74 -37.65
CA SER A 64 11.22 2.80 -38.63
C SER A 64 12.00 4.06 -38.23
N GLY A 65 11.96 5.08 -39.09
CA GLY A 65 12.63 6.36 -38.86
C GLY A 65 14.12 6.38 -39.28
N PRO A 66 14.81 7.51 -39.02
CA PRO A 66 16.21 7.72 -39.39
C PRO A 66 17.19 6.71 -38.77
N ASP A 67 16.88 6.22 -37.56
CA ASP A 67 17.69 5.26 -36.81
C ASP A 67 17.18 3.81 -36.94
N ALA A 68 16.40 3.47 -37.98
CA ALA A 68 15.87 2.13 -38.18
C ALA A 68 16.97 1.04 -38.17
N GLY A 69 16.73 -0.03 -37.43
CA GLY A 69 17.69 -1.12 -37.19
C GLY A 69 18.61 -0.91 -35.98
N ARG A 70 18.61 0.28 -35.38
CA ARG A 70 19.38 0.56 -34.15
C ARG A 70 18.78 -0.20 -32.97
N VAL A 71 19.65 -0.84 -32.20
CA VAL A 71 19.32 -1.59 -31.00
C VAL A 71 19.88 -0.87 -29.79
N LEU A 72 19.03 -0.61 -28.79
CA LEU A 72 19.41 0.03 -27.53
C LEU A 72 19.14 -0.93 -26.39
N GLU A 73 20.04 -0.97 -25.41
CA GLU A 73 19.81 -1.71 -24.18
C GLU A 73 18.75 -1.01 -23.34
N ILE A 74 17.87 -1.81 -22.72
CA ILE A 74 16.91 -1.33 -21.73
C ILE A 74 16.91 -2.28 -20.54
N HIS A 75 16.55 -1.76 -19.38
CA HIS A 75 16.66 -2.48 -18.12
C HIS A 75 15.26 -2.73 -17.54
N PRO A 76 14.83 -3.99 -17.40
CA PRO A 76 13.52 -4.31 -16.83
C PRO A 76 13.39 -3.81 -15.39
N ILE A 77 12.31 -3.09 -15.11
CA ILE A 77 11.95 -2.70 -13.75
C ILE A 77 11.53 -3.95 -12.96
N ARG A 78 11.78 -3.95 -11.65
CA ARG A 78 11.42 -5.03 -10.72
C ARG A 78 9.95 -5.48 -10.91
N PRO A 79 9.67 -6.77 -10.70
CA PRO A 79 8.34 -7.35 -10.90
C PRO A 79 7.23 -6.67 -10.07
N ASN A 80 6.04 -6.55 -10.67
CA ASN A 80 4.80 -6.28 -9.92
C ASN A 80 4.41 -7.54 -9.17
N LEU A 81 4.57 -7.51 -7.85
CA LEU A 81 4.60 -8.70 -7.02
C LEU A 81 5.49 -9.78 -7.69
N VAL A 82 4.92 -10.82 -8.29
CA VAL A 82 5.67 -11.90 -8.94
C VAL A 82 5.79 -11.75 -10.48
N CYS A 83 5.07 -10.81 -11.10
CA CYS A 83 4.99 -10.65 -12.55
C CYS A 83 6.19 -9.88 -13.11
N THR A 84 7.11 -10.59 -13.78
CA THR A 84 8.34 -10.00 -14.34
C THR A 84 8.08 -9.10 -15.55
N SER A 85 8.97 -8.14 -15.78
CA SER A 85 8.94 -7.23 -16.92
C SER A 85 9.51 -7.89 -18.20
N THR A 86 8.96 -9.05 -18.55
CA THR A 86 9.35 -9.89 -19.69
C THR A 86 8.36 -9.77 -20.85
N THR A 87 8.86 -9.87 -22.09
CA THR A 87 8.01 -9.88 -23.30
C THR A 87 7.68 -11.30 -23.77
N PRO A 88 6.62 -11.49 -24.57
CA PRO A 88 6.41 -12.73 -25.32
C PRO A 88 7.57 -13.02 -26.30
N PRO A 89 7.67 -14.26 -26.86
CA PRO A 89 8.76 -14.62 -27.78
C PRO A 89 8.91 -13.72 -29.01
N GLY A 90 7.80 -13.14 -29.51
CA GLY A 90 7.82 -12.20 -30.64
C GLY A 90 8.17 -10.76 -30.26
N GLY A 91 8.42 -10.48 -28.98
CA GLY A 91 8.56 -9.13 -28.46
C GLY A 91 7.22 -8.38 -28.33
N LEU A 92 7.31 -7.10 -28.00
CA LEU A 92 6.19 -6.15 -28.04
C LEU A 92 6.50 -5.06 -29.04
N GLU A 93 5.60 -4.85 -30.00
CA GLU A 93 5.71 -3.78 -30.99
C GLU A 93 4.69 -2.67 -30.73
N GLY A 94 5.08 -1.42 -30.98
CA GLY A 94 4.17 -0.29 -30.93
C GLY A 94 4.87 1.01 -31.30
N LYS A 95 4.09 2.08 -31.48
CA LYS A 95 4.63 3.42 -31.70
C LYS A 95 5.22 3.99 -30.43
N LEU A 96 6.32 4.72 -30.54
CA LEU A 96 6.97 5.39 -29.43
C LEU A 96 6.31 6.75 -29.14
N ILE A 97 5.84 6.98 -27.91
CA ILE A 97 5.23 8.25 -27.50
C ILE A 97 5.85 8.76 -26.19
N TYR A 98 5.88 10.06 -25.96
CA TYR A 98 6.36 10.68 -24.72
C TYR A 98 5.24 11.43 -24.03
N VAL A 99 5.06 11.20 -22.72
CA VAL A 99 3.93 11.72 -21.93
C VAL A 99 4.38 12.33 -20.59
N GLY A 100 5.61 12.84 -20.54
CA GLY A 100 6.12 13.57 -19.37
C GLY A 100 5.88 12.87 -18.02
N SER A 101 5.13 13.53 -17.14
CA SER A 101 4.86 13.07 -15.77
C SER A 101 3.69 12.09 -15.64
N GLY A 102 2.95 11.81 -16.71
CA GLY A 102 1.88 10.81 -16.75
C GLY A 102 0.55 11.24 -16.13
N TYR A 103 0.29 12.54 -15.99
CA TYR A 103 -1.07 13.01 -15.74
C TYR A 103 -1.95 12.72 -16.95
N LEU A 104 -3.27 12.58 -16.78
CA LEU A 104 -4.16 12.28 -17.90
C LEU A 104 -4.10 13.33 -19.02
N GLU A 105 -3.81 14.59 -18.67
CA GLU A 105 -3.58 15.67 -19.64
C GLU A 105 -2.33 15.47 -20.50
N ASP A 106 -1.28 14.82 -19.97
CA ASP A 106 -0.04 14.54 -20.69
C ASP A 106 -0.23 13.50 -21.83
N PHE A 107 -1.34 12.76 -21.80
CA PHE A 107 -1.70 11.81 -22.86
C PHE A 107 -2.54 12.45 -23.95
N ASP A 108 -3.10 13.66 -23.76
CA ASP A 108 -4.00 14.26 -24.73
C ASP A 108 -3.28 14.54 -26.06
N GLY A 109 -3.93 14.21 -27.17
CA GLY A 109 -3.41 14.41 -28.53
C GLY A 109 -2.55 13.27 -29.09
N VAL A 110 -2.23 12.23 -28.31
CA VAL A 110 -1.44 11.07 -28.79
C VAL A 110 -2.23 9.75 -28.74
N GLU A 111 -1.96 8.83 -29.67
CA GLU A 111 -2.58 7.50 -29.67
C GLU A 111 -1.86 6.56 -28.69
N VAL A 112 -2.51 6.23 -27.56
CA VAL A 112 -1.90 5.45 -26.47
C VAL A 112 -2.16 3.95 -26.60
N ASN A 113 -3.32 3.58 -27.15
CA ASN A 113 -3.70 2.18 -27.28
C ASN A 113 -2.72 1.43 -28.21
N GLY A 114 -2.03 0.42 -27.68
CA GLY A 114 -1.06 -0.37 -28.41
C GLY A 114 0.35 0.23 -28.54
N SER A 115 0.61 1.41 -27.96
CA SER A 115 1.90 2.12 -28.05
C SER A 115 2.92 1.67 -26.99
N ILE A 116 4.14 2.15 -27.12
CA ILE A 116 5.23 2.06 -26.13
C ILE A 116 5.48 3.47 -25.61
N VAL A 117 5.29 3.67 -24.30
CA VAL A 117 5.27 5.01 -23.69
C VAL A 117 6.60 5.31 -23.01
N ILE A 118 7.17 6.48 -23.29
CA ILE A 118 8.31 7.07 -22.57
C ILE A 118 7.76 8.02 -21.50
N MET A 119 8.27 7.89 -20.27
CA MET A 119 7.87 8.72 -19.14
C MET A 119 9.08 9.22 -18.35
N ASP A 120 8.92 10.37 -17.69
CA ASP A 120 9.90 10.89 -16.74
C ASP A 120 10.10 9.94 -15.54
N TRP A 121 11.25 10.06 -14.86
CA TRP A 121 11.53 9.23 -13.68
C TRP A 121 10.57 9.51 -12.52
N TYR A 122 10.23 10.78 -12.23
CA TYR A 122 9.46 11.14 -11.02
C TYR A 122 7.94 11.11 -11.21
N THR A 123 7.45 9.97 -11.68
CA THR A 123 6.04 9.72 -12.04
C THR A 123 5.21 9.05 -10.94
N MET A 124 5.83 8.61 -9.84
CA MET A 124 5.20 7.71 -8.86
C MET A 124 4.55 6.51 -9.57
N ASP A 125 3.28 6.20 -9.28
CA ASP A 125 2.46 5.14 -9.86
C ASP A 125 1.63 5.58 -11.08
N ARG A 126 1.78 6.83 -11.56
CA ARG A 126 1.02 7.36 -12.72
C ARG A 126 1.27 6.61 -14.03
N TRP A 127 2.30 5.77 -14.12
CA TRP A 127 2.47 4.84 -15.24
C TRP A 127 1.30 3.86 -15.39
N ILE A 128 0.47 3.66 -14.35
CA ILE A 128 -0.80 2.92 -14.43
C ILE A 128 -1.77 3.58 -15.43
N ASN A 129 -1.75 4.90 -15.58
CA ASN A 129 -2.56 5.60 -16.59
C ASN A 129 -2.24 5.12 -18.00
N ALA A 130 -0.96 4.90 -18.33
CA ALA A 130 -0.57 4.35 -19.63
C ALA A 130 -1.21 2.97 -19.87
N ALA A 131 -1.19 2.09 -18.86
CA ALA A 131 -1.80 0.77 -18.96
C ALA A 131 -3.34 0.83 -19.07
N LYS A 132 -3.98 1.72 -18.30
CA LYS A 132 -5.43 1.98 -18.34
C LYS A 132 -5.90 2.48 -19.70
N LEU A 133 -5.07 3.23 -20.41
CA LEU A 133 -5.32 3.76 -21.75
C LEU A 133 -4.91 2.79 -22.88
N GLY A 134 -4.35 1.62 -22.54
CA GLY A 134 -4.08 0.54 -23.50
C GLY A 134 -2.63 0.45 -24.02
N ALA A 135 -1.67 1.17 -23.42
CA ALA A 135 -0.26 1.01 -23.77
C ALA A 135 0.22 -0.44 -23.55
N LYS A 136 1.26 -0.86 -24.26
CA LYS A 136 1.85 -2.21 -24.13
C LYS A 136 3.01 -2.26 -23.12
N ALA A 137 3.73 -1.16 -22.96
CA ALA A 137 4.84 -1.03 -22.02
C ALA A 137 5.15 0.44 -21.70
N VAL A 138 5.90 0.66 -20.62
CA VAL A 138 6.46 1.97 -20.26
C VAL A 138 7.99 1.88 -20.18
N ILE A 139 8.68 2.91 -20.66
CA ILE A 139 10.12 3.11 -20.55
C ILE A 139 10.37 4.41 -19.79
N PHE A 140 11.04 4.31 -18.64
CA PHE A 140 11.43 5.47 -17.85
C PHE A 140 12.79 5.99 -18.31
N ILE A 141 12.91 7.31 -18.39
CA ILE A 141 14.17 8.00 -18.70
C ILE A 141 14.79 8.59 -17.43
N PRO A 142 16.12 8.83 -17.39
CA PRO A 142 16.76 9.44 -16.24
C PRO A 142 16.21 10.86 -16.03
N PRO A 143 16.10 11.33 -14.78
CA PRO A 143 15.59 12.65 -14.54
C PRO A 143 16.56 13.72 -15.04
N LYS A 144 16.01 14.86 -15.52
CA LYS A 144 16.80 16.03 -15.91
C LYS A 144 17.57 16.63 -14.72
N ARG A 145 17.01 16.49 -13.51
CA ARG A 145 17.62 16.93 -12.25
C ARG A 145 17.24 15.95 -11.14
N ILE A 146 18.18 15.65 -10.26
CA ILE A 146 17.92 14.83 -9.07
C ILE A 146 17.12 15.68 -8.09
N ILE A 147 15.94 15.21 -7.73
CA ILE A 147 15.14 15.76 -6.64
C ILE A 147 14.95 14.67 -5.59
N THR A 148 14.88 15.06 -4.32
CA THR A 148 14.45 14.12 -3.30
C THR A 148 12.96 13.95 -3.38
N SER A 149 12.51 12.71 -3.24
CA SER A 149 11.09 12.46 -3.05
C SER A 149 10.75 12.91 -1.63
N PRO A 150 9.90 13.93 -1.43
CA PRO A 150 9.47 14.34 -0.09
C PRO A 150 8.61 13.28 0.62
N LEU A 151 8.33 12.17 -0.07
CA LEU A 151 7.54 11.03 0.40
C LEU A 151 8.40 9.87 0.93
N GLY A 152 9.72 10.03 1.02
CA GLY A 152 10.60 8.97 1.49
C GLY A 152 10.79 7.84 0.46
N TRP A 153 11.34 6.70 0.90
CA TRP A 153 11.66 5.55 0.04
C TRP A 153 10.42 4.70 -0.29
N SER A 154 9.38 4.75 0.57
CA SER A 154 8.19 3.91 0.50
C SER A 154 7.19 4.27 -0.62
N LYS A 155 7.47 5.28 -1.45
CA LYS A 155 6.54 5.75 -2.51
C LYS A 155 7.19 6.08 -3.86
N ARG A 156 8.42 5.62 -4.13
CA ARG A 156 9.11 5.72 -5.44
C ARG A 156 8.59 4.65 -6.43
N LEU A 157 7.27 4.47 -6.53
CA LEU A 157 6.63 3.24 -7.03
C LEU A 157 6.72 3.06 -8.55
N LYS A 158 7.87 2.59 -9.02
CA LYS A 158 8.04 2.06 -10.38
C LYS A 158 7.46 0.64 -10.53
N TYR A 159 7.16 0.01 -9.40
CA TYR A 159 6.54 -1.30 -9.30
C TYR A 159 5.57 -1.38 -8.12
N LEU A 160 4.71 -2.39 -8.14
CA LEU A 160 3.67 -2.65 -7.14
C LEU A 160 4.10 -3.83 -6.28
N ASP A 161 4.17 -3.63 -4.97
CA ASP A 161 4.72 -4.64 -4.05
C ASP A 161 3.77 -5.80 -3.74
N ASN A 162 2.47 -5.55 -3.82
CA ASN A 162 1.43 -6.43 -3.31
C ASN A 162 0.42 -6.89 -4.37
N VAL A 163 0.60 -6.52 -5.64
CA VAL A 163 -0.32 -6.87 -6.73
C VAL A 163 0.41 -7.51 -7.91
N PRO A 164 0.00 -8.70 -8.39
CA PRO A 164 0.61 -9.42 -9.51
C PRO A 164 0.16 -8.83 -10.87
N PHE A 165 0.36 -7.53 -11.08
CA PHE A 165 -0.07 -6.85 -12.30
C PHE A 165 0.94 -7.03 -13.43
N LYS A 166 0.62 -7.85 -14.43
CA LYS A 166 1.51 -8.06 -15.59
C LYS A 166 1.50 -6.86 -16.54
N PHE A 167 2.45 -5.94 -16.36
CA PHE A 167 2.66 -4.80 -17.25
C PHE A 167 4.16 -4.53 -17.41
N PRO A 168 4.76 -4.78 -18.59
CA PRO A 168 6.20 -4.61 -18.79
C PRO A 168 6.63 -3.14 -18.63
N ARG A 169 7.64 -2.92 -17.80
CA ARG A 169 8.24 -1.61 -17.57
C ARG A 169 9.74 -1.69 -17.62
N PHE A 170 10.36 -0.65 -18.15
CA PHE A 170 11.79 -0.60 -18.39
C PHE A 170 12.36 0.75 -17.97
N TYR A 171 13.67 0.80 -17.78
CA TYR A 171 14.47 2.00 -17.68
C TYR A 171 15.47 2.00 -18.83
N VAL A 172 15.80 3.18 -19.34
CA VAL A 172 16.86 3.38 -20.32
C VAL A 172 17.84 4.41 -19.78
N GLU A 173 19.13 4.18 -19.98
CA GLU A 173 20.18 5.14 -19.60
C GLU A 173 20.13 6.40 -20.47
N ARG A 174 20.88 7.44 -20.09
CA ARG A 174 20.77 8.78 -20.68
C ARG A 174 21.00 8.81 -22.19
N ASP A 175 22.00 8.10 -22.69
CA ASP A 175 22.31 8.06 -24.12
C ASP A 175 21.17 7.42 -24.93
N GLY A 176 20.62 6.32 -24.42
CA GLY A 176 19.46 5.66 -25.01
C GLY A 176 18.20 6.52 -24.93
N ALA A 177 17.99 7.24 -23.82
CA ALA A 177 16.87 8.16 -23.64
C ALA A 177 16.84 9.24 -24.72
N THR A 178 17.99 9.87 -25.02
CA THR A 178 18.09 10.89 -26.07
C THR A 178 17.68 10.33 -27.43
N ILE A 179 18.21 9.16 -27.81
CA ILE A 179 17.91 8.53 -29.10
C ILE A 179 16.41 8.17 -29.20
N LEU A 180 15.82 7.67 -28.12
CA LEU A 180 14.38 7.37 -28.09
C LEU A 180 13.52 8.64 -28.20
N LEU A 181 13.91 9.73 -27.55
CA LEU A 181 13.21 11.03 -27.65
C LEU A 181 13.35 11.67 -29.04
N ASP A 182 14.43 11.40 -29.77
CA ASP A 182 14.64 11.89 -31.14
C ASP A 182 13.80 11.09 -32.18
N ASN A 183 13.26 9.92 -31.79
CA ASN A 183 12.51 9.01 -32.67
C ASN A 183 11.04 8.82 -32.23
N LEU A 184 10.40 9.85 -31.66
CA LEU A 184 8.98 9.80 -31.30
C LEU A 184 8.08 9.63 -32.53
N GLY A 185 7.03 8.80 -32.42
CA GLY A 185 6.09 8.46 -33.49
C GLY A 185 6.50 7.24 -34.34
N GLU A 186 7.77 6.82 -34.23
CA GLU A 186 8.32 5.67 -34.94
C GLU A 186 7.92 4.34 -34.27
N ASP A 187 7.91 3.27 -35.07
CA ASP A 187 7.61 1.92 -34.62
C ASP A 187 8.84 1.26 -33.99
N VAL A 188 8.64 0.62 -32.84
CA VAL A 188 9.72 -0.03 -32.09
C VAL A 188 9.33 -1.45 -31.69
N ARG A 189 10.32 -2.32 -31.47
CA ARG A 189 10.13 -3.65 -30.89
C ARG A 189 10.94 -3.80 -29.61
N ILE A 190 10.29 -4.20 -28.52
CA ILE A 190 10.94 -4.59 -27.27
C ILE A 190 11.08 -6.11 -27.20
N VAL A 191 12.27 -6.58 -26.85
CA VAL A 191 12.50 -7.98 -26.45
C VAL A 191 13.17 -7.96 -25.08
N ALA A 192 12.55 -8.59 -24.08
CA ALA A 192 13.07 -8.61 -22.72
C ALA A 192 12.89 -9.98 -22.06
N ASN A 193 13.90 -10.45 -21.33
CA ASN A 193 13.90 -11.71 -20.62
C ASN A 193 14.34 -11.54 -19.15
N GLN A 194 13.40 -11.25 -18.27
CA GLN A 194 13.57 -11.24 -16.82
C GLN A 194 12.88 -12.47 -16.19
N THR A 195 13.64 -13.28 -15.45
CA THR A 195 13.13 -14.52 -14.86
C THR A 195 13.55 -14.66 -13.39
N TRP A 196 12.63 -15.10 -12.55
CA TRP A 196 12.94 -15.48 -11.17
C TRP A 196 13.94 -16.62 -11.14
N THR A 197 15.08 -16.39 -10.52
CA THR A 197 16.20 -17.34 -10.46
C THR A 197 16.62 -17.52 -9.01
N LYS A 198 16.91 -18.76 -8.62
CA LYS A 198 17.57 -19.05 -7.34
C LYS A 198 19.04 -18.67 -7.47
N VAL A 199 19.45 -17.63 -6.75
CA VAL A 199 20.80 -17.06 -6.81
C VAL A 199 21.54 -17.28 -5.51
N GLN A 200 22.86 -17.42 -5.59
CA GLN A 200 23.73 -17.55 -4.43
C GLN A 200 24.07 -16.15 -3.90
N VAL A 201 24.08 -16.02 -2.57
CA VAL A 201 24.52 -14.83 -1.84
C VAL A 201 25.70 -15.22 -0.97
N MET A 202 26.68 -14.31 -0.83
CA MET A 202 27.95 -14.56 -0.17
C MET A 202 28.17 -13.56 0.98
N ASN A 203 28.32 -14.03 2.21
CA ASN A 203 28.93 -13.23 3.27
C ASN A 203 30.43 -13.54 3.31
N VAL A 204 31.29 -12.52 3.43
CA VAL A 204 32.75 -12.69 3.42
C VAL A 204 33.34 -12.32 4.78
N TYR A 205 34.07 -13.26 5.39
CA TYR A 205 34.62 -13.13 6.74
C TYR A 205 36.13 -13.01 6.72
N ALA A 206 36.69 -12.28 7.70
CA ALA A 206 38.12 -12.31 8.02
C ALA A 206 38.36 -11.99 9.49
N PHE A 207 39.32 -12.66 10.13
CA PHE A 207 39.65 -12.48 11.54
C PHE A 207 41.06 -11.91 11.72
N LEU A 208 41.16 -10.85 12.50
CA LEU A 208 42.42 -10.26 12.97
C LEU A 208 42.56 -10.50 14.47
N LYS A 209 43.58 -11.25 14.86
CA LYS A 209 43.89 -11.49 16.28
C LYS A 209 44.48 -10.22 16.92
N GLY A 210 43.99 -9.87 18.10
CA GLY A 210 44.53 -8.78 18.92
C GLY A 210 45.97 -9.04 19.38
N LYS A 211 46.74 -7.97 19.60
CA LYS A 211 48.15 -8.07 20.01
C LYS A 211 48.32 -8.35 21.50
N ASP A 212 47.34 -8.02 22.34
CA ASP A 212 47.37 -8.27 23.78
C ASP A 212 46.80 -9.67 24.05
N PRO A 213 47.62 -10.64 24.50
CA PRO A 213 47.16 -12.01 24.73
C PRO A 213 46.02 -12.13 25.74
N GLU A 214 45.90 -11.19 26.69
CA GLU A 214 44.85 -11.21 27.72
C GLU A 214 43.48 -10.75 27.18
N LYS A 215 43.50 -9.98 26.08
CA LYS A 215 42.30 -9.40 25.44
C LYS A 215 41.94 -10.07 24.12
N ALA A 216 42.89 -10.76 23.48
CA ALA A 216 42.76 -11.31 22.13
C ALA A 216 41.64 -12.36 21.97
N ASP A 217 41.17 -13.00 23.04
CA ASP A 217 40.04 -13.93 22.95
C ASP A 217 38.71 -13.21 22.70
N LYS A 218 38.57 -11.96 23.16
CA LYS A 218 37.40 -11.11 22.90
C LYS A 218 37.55 -10.38 21.58
N PHE A 219 36.45 -10.23 20.84
CA PHE A 219 36.46 -9.58 19.54
C PHE A 219 35.29 -8.63 19.30
N PHE A 220 35.59 -7.53 18.61
CA PHE A 220 34.57 -6.66 18.02
C PHE A 220 34.28 -7.10 16.59
N VAL A 221 33.05 -6.88 16.13
CA VAL A 221 32.64 -7.20 14.75
C VAL A 221 32.53 -5.90 13.98
N LEU A 222 33.27 -5.75 12.88
CA LEU A 222 33.18 -4.59 12.00
C LEU A 222 32.56 -5.02 10.67
N THR A 223 31.45 -4.40 10.29
CA THR A 223 30.65 -4.85 9.14
C THR A 223 30.33 -3.75 8.15
N SER A 224 30.05 -4.14 6.90
CA SER A 224 29.41 -3.30 5.88
C SER A 224 28.83 -4.20 4.79
N TYR A 225 27.86 -3.72 4.01
CA TYR A 225 27.33 -4.46 2.85
C TYR A 225 28.04 -4.05 1.55
N TYR A 226 28.06 -4.93 0.55
CA TYR A 226 28.73 -4.67 -0.73
C TYR A 226 27.80 -4.73 -1.95
N ASP A 227 26.57 -5.24 -1.79
CA ASP A 227 25.54 -5.19 -2.83
C ASP A 227 25.03 -3.76 -3.05
N SER A 228 24.36 -3.55 -4.18
CA SER A 228 23.70 -2.29 -4.54
C SER A 228 22.26 -2.52 -4.95
N TYR A 229 21.44 -1.48 -4.95
CA TYR A 229 20.04 -1.56 -5.34
C TYR A 229 19.65 -0.65 -6.49
N SER A 230 18.63 -1.08 -7.23
CA SER A 230 17.94 -0.27 -8.22
C SER A 230 16.54 -0.84 -8.51
N PRO A 231 15.52 0.00 -8.75
CA PRO A 231 14.27 -0.42 -9.37
C PRO A 231 14.46 -1.16 -10.69
N ALA A 232 15.57 -0.94 -11.39
CA ALA A 232 15.99 -1.70 -12.57
C ALA A 232 17.26 -2.52 -12.22
N PRO A 233 17.15 -3.76 -11.69
CA PRO A 233 18.26 -4.47 -11.07
C PRO A 233 19.47 -4.74 -11.98
N SER A 234 19.27 -4.76 -13.30
CA SER A 234 20.39 -4.89 -14.26
C SER A 234 21.27 -3.65 -14.37
N VAL A 235 20.86 -2.53 -13.78
CA VAL A 235 21.63 -1.28 -13.70
C VAL A 235 21.52 -0.72 -12.27
N ALA A 236 22.49 -1.10 -11.44
CA ALA A 236 22.61 -0.67 -10.05
C ALA A 236 24.07 -0.29 -9.76
N PRO A 237 24.56 0.88 -10.24
CA PRO A 237 25.96 1.26 -10.06
C PRO A 237 26.34 1.47 -8.59
N GLY A 238 25.42 2.00 -7.76
CA GLY A 238 25.53 2.05 -6.30
C GLY A 238 26.80 2.75 -5.80
N ALA A 239 27.14 3.92 -6.33
CA ALA A 239 28.38 4.62 -5.97
C ALA A 239 28.39 5.08 -4.51
N GLN A 240 27.26 5.61 -4.00
CA GLN A 240 27.13 5.95 -2.57
C GLN A 240 27.19 4.70 -1.70
N GLU A 241 26.54 3.61 -2.14
CA GLU A 241 26.49 2.32 -1.44
C GLU A 241 27.89 1.67 -1.33
N ALA A 242 28.79 1.93 -2.28
CA ALA A 242 30.16 1.43 -2.24
C ALA A 242 31.05 2.11 -1.17
N THR A 243 30.63 3.22 -0.58
CA THR A 243 31.47 3.99 0.36
C THR A 243 31.71 3.25 1.68
N GLY A 244 30.69 2.57 2.22
CA GLY A 244 30.77 1.78 3.45
C GLY A 244 31.76 0.61 3.33
N ILE A 245 31.61 -0.22 2.29
CA ILE A 245 32.52 -1.35 2.06
C ILE A 245 33.95 -0.90 1.75
N SER A 246 34.11 0.22 1.03
CA SER A 246 35.42 0.80 0.76
C SER A 246 36.10 1.28 2.05
N ALA A 247 35.32 1.85 2.99
CA ALA A 247 35.80 2.21 4.32
C ALA A 247 36.21 0.97 5.13
N LEU A 248 35.40 -0.10 5.11
CA LEU A 248 35.70 -1.36 5.78
C LEU A 248 37.04 -1.95 5.33
N LEU A 249 37.28 -2.01 4.02
CA LEU A 249 38.52 -2.56 3.45
C LEU A 249 39.75 -1.71 3.78
N GLU A 250 39.64 -0.38 3.76
CA GLU A 250 40.74 0.51 4.17
C GLU A 250 41.03 0.37 5.68
N LEU A 251 40.00 0.26 6.52
CA LEU A 251 40.16 0.03 7.95
C LEU A 251 40.80 -1.34 8.23
N ALA A 252 40.40 -2.39 7.50
CA ALA A 252 41.01 -3.71 7.61
C ALA A 252 42.51 -3.69 7.26
N LYS A 253 42.90 -2.95 6.21
CA LYS A 253 44.31 -2.73 5.84
C LYS A 253 45.07 -2.00 6.94
N TYR A 254 44.46 -0.95 7.50
CA TYR A 254 45.05 -0.18 8.59
C TYR A 254 45.29 -1.03 9.84
N PHE A 255 44.29 -1.79 10.31
CA PHE A 255 44.40 -2.62 11.51
C PHE A 255 45.27 -3.85 11.30
N SER A 256 45.32 -4.44 10.09
CA SER A 256 46.29 -5.51 9.79
C SER A 256 47.74 -5.02 9.99
N SER A 257 48.03 -3.79 9.56
CA SER A 257 49.36 -3.18 9.75
C SER A 257 49.57 -2.60 11.16
N ASN A 258 48.49 -2.36 11.91
CA ASN A 258 48.52 -1.79 13.26
C ASN A 258 47.56 -2.58 14.18
N PRO A 259 47.91 -3.82 14.56
CA PRO A 259 47.01 -4.68 15.33
C PRO A 259 46.60 -4.01 16.66
N PRO A 260 45.30 -3.96 16.98
CA PRO A 260 44.82 -3.41 18.24
C PRO A 260 44.92 -4.45 19.37
N ASP A 261 44.62 -4.04 20.60
CA ASP A 261 44.64 -4.92 21.77
C ASP A 261 43.59 -6.05 21.66
N TYR A 262 42.36 -5.71 21.31
CA TYR A 262 41.27 -6.67 21.09
C TYR A 262 41.26 -7.23 19.66
N SER A 263 40.71 -8.42 19.48
CA SER A 263 40.55 -9.01 18.14
C SER A 263 39.42 -8.33 17.34
N ILE A 264 39.47 -8.43 16.02
CA ILE A 264 38.43 -7.92 15.11
C ILE A 264 37.96 -9.03 14.17
N LEU A 265 36.64 -9.19 14.07
CA LEU A 265 35.98 -9.96 13.02
C LEU A 265 35.43 -9.00 11.97
N PHE A 266 35.99 -9.01 10.76
CA PHE A 266 35.46 -8.27 9.62
C PHE A 266 34.42 -9.13 8.89
N ILE A 267 33.26 -8.55 8.58
CA ILE A 267 32.24 -9.22 7.76
C ILE A 267 31.73 -8.26 6.68
N ALA A 268 31.83 -8.67 5.42
CA ALA A 268 31.16 -8.01 4.31
C ALA A 268 29.88 -8.78 3.97
N PHE A 269 28.72 -8.17 4.23
CA PHE A 269 27.42 -8.80 4.00
C PHE A 269 26.96 -8.68 2.56
N GLY A 270 26.36 -9.75 2.04
CA GLY A 270 25.62 -9.74 0.78
C GLY A 270 24.11 -9.84 1.02
N GLY A 271 23.31 -9.29 0.12
CA GLY A 271 21.85 -9.37 0.21
C GLY A 271 21.26 -8.43 1.25
N HIS A 272 21.91 -7.26 1.46
CA HIS A 272 21.38 -6.16 2.26
C HIS A 272 19.99 -5.79 1.76
N HIS A 273 19.82 -5.60 0.45
CA HIS A 273 18.55 -5.15 -0.15
C HIS A 273 17.46 -6.21 -0.26
N GLN A 274 17.74 -7.44 0.15
CA GLN A 274 16.75 -8.51 0.33
C GLN A 274 16.35 -8.57 1.81
N ALA A 275 15.92 -7.44 2.38
CA ALA A 275 15.49 -7.38 3.78
C ALA A 275 16.57 -7.83 4.79
N LEU A 276 17.81 -7.38 4.59
CA LEU A 276 18.96 -7.69 5.43
C LEU A 276 19.25 -9.20 5.49
N THR A 277 19.06 -9.96 4.40
CA THR A 277 19.15 -11.43 4.46
C THR A 277 20.56 -11.90 4.84
N GLY A 278 21.63 -11.20 4.42
CA GLY A 278 23.01 -11.54 4.79
C GLY A 278 23.28 -11.48 6.29
N SER A 279 23.02 -10.32 6.90
CA SER A 279 23.16 -10.12 8.35
C SER A 279 22.12 -10.94 9.13
N SER A 280 20.92 -11.14 8.59
CA SER A 280 19.89 -12.01 9.17
C SER A 280 20.33 -13.47 9.23
N TYR A 281 20.94 -13.97 8.15
CA TYR A 281 21.47 -15.33 8.09
C TYR A 281 22.61 -15.48 9.10
N TRP A 282 23.58 -14.57 9.10
CA TRP A 282 24.69 -14.58 10.06
C TRP A 282 24.22 -14.54 11.51
N ALA A 283 23.29 -13.66 11.86
CA ALA A 283 22.76 -13.56 13.22
C ALA A 283 22.00 -14.83 13.62
N THR A 284 21.21 -15.42 12.71
CA THR A 284 20.49 -16.68 12.96
C THR A 284 21.46 -17.85 13.20
N GLU A 285 22.54 -17.91 12.43
CA GLU A 285 23.53 -18.99 12.52
C GLU A 285 24.48 -18.83 13.71
N SER A 286 24.80 -17.59 14.09
CA SER A 286 25.78 -17.27 15.15
C SER A 286 25.17 -17.23 16.55
N PHE A 287 23.91 -16.80 16.69
CA PHE A 287 23.24 -16.59 17.98
C PHE A 287 22.06 -17.56 18.14
N ARG A 288 22.38 -18.86 18.15
CA ARG A 288 21.40 -19.94 18.16
C ARG A 288 20.70 -20.11 19.53
N PRO A 289 19.48 -20.67 19.57
CA PRO A 289 18.78 -20.96 20.82
C PRO A 289 19.58 -21.85 21.77
N VAL A 290 19.33 -21.72 23.08
CA VAL A 290 20.03 -22.47 24.15
C VAL A 290 19.91 -24.00 23.97
N ASP A 291 18.81 -24.46 23.39
CA ASP A 291 18.48 -25.85 23.10
C ASP A 291 18.95 -26.34 21.73
N ASP A 292 19.48 -25.47 20.84
CA ASP A 292 20.06 -25.90 19.56
C ASP A 292 21.43 -26.54 19.79
N PRO A 293 21.64 -27.82 19.42
CA PRO A 293 22.91 -28.53 19.63
C PRO A 293 24.08 -27.91 18.84
N ARG A 294 23.82 -27.00 17.90
CA ARG A 294 24.84 -26.28 17.12
C ARG A 294 25.24 -24.94 17.76
N ARG A 295 24.65 -24.55 18.89
CA ARG A 295 24.96 -23.28 19.56
C ARG A 295 26.43 -23.22 19.96
N ASN A 296 27.06 -22.08 19.71
CA ASN A 296 28.47 -21.83 20.02
C ASN A 296 28.59 -20.81 21.16
N GLU A 297 28.46 -21.29 22.40
CA GLU A 297 28.54 -20.45 23.59
C GLU A 297 29.86 -19.68 23.69
N THR A 298 30.97 -20.31 23.30
CA THR A 298 32.29 -19.64 23.32
C THR A 298 32.33 -18.44 22.38
N PHE A 299 31.71 -18.52 21.20
CA PHE A 299 31.61 -17.38 20.29
C PHE A 299 30.77 -16.26 20.91
N GLU A 300 29.61 -16.58 21.48
CA GLU A 300 28.74 -15.61 22.17
C GLU A 300 29.46 -14.94 23.35
N GLU A 301 30.25 -15.70 24.12
CA GLU A 301 31.02 -15.20 25.27
C GLU A 301 32.18 -14.30 24.88
N ASN A 302 32.76 -14.51 23.71
CA ASN A 302 33.88 -13.73 23.19
C ASN A 302 33.45 -12.53 22.33
N TYR A 303 32.22 -12.53 21.80
CA TYR A 303 31.66 -11.38 21.07
C TYR A 303 31.55 -10.14 21.96
N SER A 304 32.04 -8.99 21.50
CA SER A 304 31.93 -7.72 22.23
C SER A 304 30.77 -6.86 21.71
N VAL A 305 30.91 -6.25 20.53
CA VAL A 305 29.91 -5.38 19.89
C VAL A 305 30.09 -5.44 18.38
N GLN A 306 29.00 -5.38 17.61
CA GLN A 306 29.01 -5.15 16.17
C GLN A 306 28.93 -3.64 15.88
N ILE A 307 29.84 -3.14 15.05
CA ILE A 307 29.81 -1.80 14.47
C ILE A 307 29.69 -1.94 12.94
N ASN A 308 28.54 -1.56 12.40
CA ASN A 308 28.27 -1.55 10.98
C ASN A 308 28.57 -0.18 10.36
N LEU A 309 29.10 -0.15 9.13
CA LEU A 309 29.39 1.06 8.37
C LEU A 309 28.42 1.17 7.19
N ASP A 310 27.55 2.17 7.20
CA ASP A 310 26.63 2.50 6.11
C ASP A 310 26.68 4.02 5.84
N LEU A 311 27.73 4.43 5.15
CA LEU A 311 28.07 5.83 4.95
C LEU A 311 27.43 6.38 3.68
N GLN A 312 27.17 7.68 3.69
CA GLN A 312 26.72 8.47 2.56
C GLN A 312 27.51 9.78 2.52
N THR A 313 27.36 10.57 1.47
CA THR A 313 28.21 11.75 1.24
C THR A 313 27.47 13.08 1.20
N GLY A 314 26.18 13.12 1.52
CA GLY A 314 25.39 14.35 1.58
C GLY A 314 25.86 15.31 2.68
N THR A 315 26.39 14.80 3.80
CA THR A 315 27.01 15.62 4.86
C THR A 315 28.33 15.03 5.36
N ASP A 316 29.08 15.83 6.12
CA ASP A 316 30.34 15.48 6.78
C ASP A 316 30.15 14.91 8.20
N ILE A 317 28.90 14.67 8.63
CA ILE A 317 28.56 14.40 10.04
C ILE A 317 28.23 12.92 10.24
N PRO A 318 29.09 12.11 10.89
CA PRO A 318 28.75 10.76 11.29
C PRO A 318 27.61 10.74 12.32
N TYR A 319 26.71 9.78 12.16
CA TYR A 319 25.67 9.43 13.11
C TYR A 319 25.89 8.01 13.62
N PHE A 320 26.27 7.89 14.90
CA PHE A 320 26.36 6.63 15.61
C PHE A 320 25.00 6.26 16.17
N THR A 321 24.42 5.12 15.78
CA THR A 321 23.06 4.76 16.17
C THR A 321 22.87 3.25 16.36
N SER A 322 22.13 2.86 17.40
CA SER A 322 21.54 1.52 17.55
C SER A 322 20.13 1.44 16.97
N TYR A 323 19.63 2.55 16.43
CA TYR A 323 18.27 2.67 15.91
C TYR A 323 17.97 1.54 14.92
N LEU A 324 16.89 0.83 15.18
CA LEU A 324 16.31 -0.13 14.25
C LEU A 324 15.56 0.67 13.18
N GLY A 325 15.80 0.45 11.90
CA GLY A 325 15.05 1.09 10.81
C GLY A 325 14.30 0.11 9.91
N ALA A 326 14.80 -1.11 9.69
CA ALA A 326 14.04 -2.17 9.03
C ALA A 326 13.01 -2.82 9.98
N TRP A 327 13.34 -2.90 11.26
CA TRP A 327 12.58 -3.63 12.29
C TRP A 327 12.09 -2.75 13.44
N SER A 328 12.17 -1.42 13.25
CA SER A 328 12.02 -0.32 14.21
C SER A 328 10.88 -0.46 15.24
N GLU A 329 9.66 -0.67 14.77
CA GLU A 329 8.47 -0.52 15.61
C GLU A 329 7.97 -1.80 16.28
N ASN A 330 8.59 -2.93 15.95
CA ASN A 330 8.20 -4.26 16.45
C ASN A 330 9.04 -4.70 17.67
N ALA A 331 10.04 -3.91 18.06
CA ALA A 331 10.88 -4.13 19.24
C ALA A 331 10.27 -3.44 20.47
N ARG A 332 9.11 -3.92 20.94
CA ARG A 332 8.37 -3.37 22.09
C ARG A 332 9.06 -3.60 23.46
N SER A 333 10.37 -3.74 23.50
CA SER A 333 11.08 -4.44 24.58
C SER A 333 12.26 -3.69 25.16
N TYR A 334 12.20 -2.36 25.27
CA TYR A 334 13.18 -1.59 26.07
C TYR A 334 12.53 -0.52 26.97
N TRP A 335 11.28 -0.75 27.36
CA TRP A 335 10.38 0.24 27.97
C TRP A 335 10.83 0.74 29.35
N ASP A 336 11.83 0.12 29.97
CA ASP A 336 12.30 0.50 31.31
C ASP A 336 13.71 1.15 31.35
N GLU A 337 14.59 1.04 30.34
CA GLU A 337 16.03 1.31 30.59
C GLU A 337 16.88 1.77 29.37
N GLY A 338 16.48 2.85 28.69
CA GLY A 338 17.23 3.47 27.57
C GLY A 338 18.68 3.91 27.89
N LEU A 339 19.02 4.03 29.18
CA LEU A 339 20.33 4.51 29.67
C LEU A 339 21.53 3.59 29.35
N TYR A 340 21.34 2.27 29.23
CA TYR A 340 22.46 1.33 28.99
C TYR A 340 22.93 1.36 27.54
N TRP A 341 22.01 1.48 26.60
CA TRP A 341 22.36 1.51 25.20
C TRP A 341 23.05 2.82 24.80
N GLU A 342 22.83 3.89 25.56
CA GLU A 342 23.56 5.16 25.44
C GLU A 342 25.04 5.06 25.84
N LEU A 343 25.49 3.99 26.51
CA LEU A 343 26.88 3.88 26.99
C LEU A 343 27.90 4.03 25.86
N LEU A 344 27.73 3.28 24.76
CA LEU A 344 28.69 3.33 23.66
C LEU A 344 28.52 4.60 22.80
N ALA A 345 27.30 5.14 22.70
CA ALA A 345 27.04 6.43 22.06
C ALA A 345 27.67 7.60 22.84
N ASN A 346 27.63 7.56 24.18
CA ASN A 346 28.33 8.49 25.06
C ASN A 346 29.85 8.38 24.85
N PHE A 347 30.40 7.16 24.79
CA PHE A 347 31.82 6.96 24.52
C PHE A 347 32.23 7.54 23.15
N PHE A 348 31.42 7.33 22.11
CA PHE A 348 31.63 7.94 20.80
C PHE A 348 31.68 9.47 20.88
N ARG A 349 30.75 10.10 21.61
CA ARG A 349 30.75 11.56 21.84
C ARG A 349 32.02 12.03 22.56
N GLN A 350 32.39 11.37 23.65
CA GLN A 350 33.58 11.72 24.44
C GLN A 350 34.86 11.66 23.60
N VAL A 351 35.02 10.63 22.75
CA VAL A 351 36.19 10.53 21.86
C VAL A 351 36.28 11.71 20.90
N VAL A 352 35.15 12.22 20.43
CA VAL A 352 35.10 13.35 19.51
C VAL A 352 35.31 14.67 20.24
N GLU A 353 34.76 14.83 21.44
CA GLU A 353 35.03 15.98 22.32
C GLU A 353 36.54 16.10 22.63
N ASP A 354 37.18 15.00 23.02
CA ASP A 354 38.63 14.89 23.24
C ASP A 354 39.44 15.33 22.00
N LEU A 355 39.00 14.93 20.80
CA LEU A 355 39.65 15.30 19.54
C LEU A 355 39.55 16.81 19.29
N ASN A 356 38.36 17.36 19.49
CA ASN A 356 38.07 18.77 19.29
C ASN A 356 38.82 19.67 20.29
N GLU A 357 38.99 19.22 21.53
CA GLU A 357 39.81 19.92 22.52
C GLU A 357 41.30 19.92 22.15
N LYS A 358 41.81 18.78 21.67
CA LYS A 358 43.24 18.62 21.32
C LYS A 358 43.63 19.33 20.03
N LYS A 359 42.67 19.65 19.14
CA LYS A 359 42.88 20.32 17.84
C LYS A 359 44.09 19.80 17.05
N PRO A 360 44.13 18.50 16.71
CA PRO A 360 45.24 17.94 15.93
C PRO A 360 45.39 18.63 14.57
N ALA A 361 46.61 18.65 14.05
CA ALA A 361 46.91 19.27 12.75
C ALA A 361 46.08 18.61 11.62
N GLY A 362 45.53 19.44 10.72
CA GLY A 362 44.71 19.00 9.59
C GLY A 362 43.20 18.90 9.88
N MET A 363 42.79 19.20 11.11
CA MET A 363 41.38 19.27 11.52
C MET A 363 40.65 20.48 10.91
N PRO A 364 39.35 20.38 10.60
CA PRO A 364 38.53 21.52 10.20
C PRO A 364 38.53 22.64 11.24
N GLU A 365 38.52 23.90 10.80
CA GLU A 365 38.54 25.07 11.70
C GLU A 365 37.32 25.12 12.64
N ALA A 366 36.16 24.70 12.15
CA ALA A 366 34.91 24.57 12.92
C ALA A 366 34.88 23.36 13.88
N GLY A 367 35.90 22.48 13.82
CA GLY A 367 35.94 21.21 14.54
C GLY A 367 35.11 20.09 13.90
N TYR A 368 35.24 18.88 14.43
CA TYR A 368 34.45 17.71 14.04
C TYR A 368 33.09 17.74 14.73
N ARG A 369 32.04 17.47 13.96
CA ARG A 369 30.66 17.38 14.43
C ARG A 369 30.18 15.95 14.34
N VAL A 370 29.42 15.51 15.33
CA VAL A 370 28.84 14.16 15.36
C VAL A 370 27.43 14.15 15.91
N ARG A 371 26.70 13.10 15.57
CA ARG A 371 25.47 12.68 16.24
C ARG A 371 25.67 11.28 16.80
N ALA A 372 25.11 11.02 17.98
CA ALA A 372 25.20 9.72 18.60
C ALA A 372 23.92 9.44 19.38
N HIS A 373 23.35 8.25 19.22
CA HIS A 373 22.20 7.79 19.97
C HIS A 373 22.31 6.29 20.22
N GLY A 374 21.99 5.87 21.44
CA GLY A 374 21.99 4.47 21.83
C GLY A 374 20.61 3.90 22.12
N GLY A 375 19.58 4.70 22.41
CA GLY A 375 18.27 4.18 22.82
C GLY A 375 17.35 3.64 21.71
N LEU A 376 16.36 2.83 22.11
CA LEU A 376 15.16 2.49 21.32
C LEU A 376 13.96 3.30 21.83
N TYR A 377 13.09 3.73 20.90
CA TYR A 377 11.99 4.67 21.12
C TYR A 377 11.08 4.29 22.30
N GLY A 378 10.94 5.19 23.28
CA GLY A 378 9.95 5.07 24.36
C GLY A 378 8.63 5.73 23.96
N TYR A 379 7.58 4.95 23.69
CA TYR A 379 6.22 5.44 23.38
C TYR A 379 5.39 5.70 24.66
N ALA A 380 5.98 6.29 25.69
CA ALA A 380 5.21 6.78 26.83
C ALA A 380 4.56 8.11 26.42
N GLY A 381 3.27 8.05 26.09
CA GLY A 381 2.50 9.21 25.66
C GLY A 381 2.71 10.41 26.59
N LEU A 382 2.93 11.58 25.97
CA LEU A 382 2.73 12.91 26.57
C LEU A 382 3.53 13.29 27.82
N LEU A 383 4.38 12.44 28.40
CA LEU A 383 5.08 12.77 29.64
C LEU A 383 6.53 12.25 29.58
N THR A 384 7.47 13.19 29.68
CA THR A 384 8.95 13.07 29.70
C THR A 384 9.68 13.25 28.35
N GLU A 385 9.61 14.50 27.89
CA GLU A 385 10.74 15.27 27.36
C GLU A 385 12.11 14.78 27.87
N THR A 386 12.89 14.03 27.07
CA THR A 386 14.35 13.96 27.19
C THR A 386 14.96 13.40 25.89
N GLU A 387 15.90 14.11 25.25
CA GLU A 387 16.98 13.58 24.39
C GLU A 387 16.73 12.81 23.06
N HIS A 388 15.49 12.60 22.61
CA HIS A 388 15.21 11.65 21.51
C HIS A 388 14.90 12.31 20.14
N ILE A 389 15.92 12.71 19.37
CA ILE A 389 15.72 13.34 18.04
C ILE A 389 16.24 12.44 16.91
N PRO A 390 15.40 11.95 15.98
CA PRO A 390 15.87 11.45 14.70
C PRO A 390 16.52 12.59 13.92
N THR A 391 17.81 12.45 13.65
CA THR A 391 18.61 13.41 12.88
C THR A 391 18.30 13.38 11.38
N GLN A 392 17.22 12.68 11.00
CA GLN A 392 16.83 12.32 9.64
C GLN A 392 15.30 12.54 9.50
N PRO A 393 14.84 13.74 9.09
CA PRO A 393 13.40 14.04 9.02
C PRO A 393 12.66 13.27 7.90
N TRP A 394 13.39 12.56 7.03
CA TRP A 394 12.85 11.98 5.82
C TRP A 394 12.50 10.50 5.90
N LYS A 395 13.25 9.66 6.64
CA LYS A 395 13.18 8.20 6.48
C LYS A 395 13.75 7.42 7.68
N GLU A 396 13.26 6.20 7.84
CA GLU A 396 13.92 5.11 8.56
C GLU A 396 14.74 4.29 7.55
N PHE A 397 16.01 4.01 7.83
CA PHE A 397 16.89 3.25 6.93
C PHE A 397 17.23 1.88 7.54
N PRO A 398 17.23 0.81 6.73
CA PRO A 398 17.57 -0.53 7.20
C PRO A 398 19.07 -0.64 7.44
N TYR A 399 19.47 -1.23 8.56
CA TYR A 399 20.88 -1.38 8.92
C TYR A 399 21.25 -2.83 9.27
N ASP A 400 22.43 -3.28 8.87
CA ASP A 400 22.90 -4.65 9.11
C ASP A 400 23.25 -4.97 10.58
N HIS A 401 23.19 -3.99 11.48
CA HIS A 401 23.30 -4.25 12.92
C HIS A 401 22.00 -4.79 13.52
N GLU A 402 20.86 -4.56 12.84
CA GLU A 402 19.54 -4.84 13.40
C GLU A 402 19.32 -6.33 13.74
N PRO A 403 19.70 -7.31 12.88
CA PRO A 403 19.50 -8.72 13.21
C PRO A 403 20.27 -9.19 14.45
N ALA A 404 21.48 -8.67 14.69
CA ALA A 404 22.23 -8.98 15.91
C ALA A 404 21.56 -8.35 17.14
N LEU A 405 21.10 -7.09 17.03
CA LEU A 405 20.38 -6.41 18.10
C LEU A 405 19.09 -7.14 18.47
N LEU A 406 18.34 -7.67 17.49
CA LEU A 406 17.13 -8.46 17.70
C LEU A 406 17.40 -9.86 18.28
N ASN A 407 18.64 -10.34 18.22
CA ASN A 407 19.10 -11.53 18.96
C ASN A 407 19.73 -11.15 20.32
N CYS A 408 19.42 -9.96 20.85
CA CYS A 408 19.92 -9.43 22.13
C CYS A 408 21.45 -9.29 22.20
N MET A 409 22.11 -9.08 21.05
CA MET A 409 23.56 -8.84 21.00
C MET A 409 23.86 -7.36 20.77
N PRO A 410 24.82 -6.76 21.50
CA PRO A 410 25.20 -5.36 21.31
C PRO A 410 25.59 -5.04 19.87
N ALA A 411 24.88 -4.14 19.21
CA ALA A 411 25.11 -3.83 17.79
C ALA A 411 24.68 -2.39 17.45
N TYR A 412 25.50 -1.69 16.66
CA TYR A 412 25.31 -0.28 16.25
C TYR A 412 25.74 -0.08 14.80
N THR A 413 25.21 0.95 14.16
CA THR A 413 25.66 1.45 12.85
C THR A 413 26.24 2.85 12.99
N ILE A 414 27.31 3.13 12.23
CA ILE A 414 27.73 4.48 11.89
C ILE A 414 27.22 4.78 10.48
N THR A 415 26.31 5.76 10.41
CA THR A 415 25.69 6.27 9.19
C THR A 415 25.96 7.78 9.06
N THR A 416 25.36 8.45 8.08
CA THR A 416 25.51 9.90 7.87
C THR A 416 24.27 10.63 8.40
N ALA A 417 24.47 11.70 9.18
CA ALA A 417 23.39 12.51 9.73
C ALA A 417 22.87 13.52 8.70
N PHE A 418 21.56 13.84 8.73
CA PHE A 418 20.95 14.87 7.87
C PHE A 418 21.22 14.69 6.37
N ASP A 419 21.20 13.44 5.94
CA ASP A 419 21.37 13.01 4.57
C ASP A 419 20.13 12.20 4.16
N ASP A 420 19.34 12.77 3.27
CA ASP A 420 18.08 12.18 2.84
C ASP A 420 18.22 11.08 1.77
N ARG A 421 19.47 10.76 1.42
CA ARG A 421 19.90 9.75 0.45
C ARG A 421 19.17 9.92 -0.89
N PRO A 422 19.48 11.01 -1.64
CA PRO A 422 18.69 11.43 -2.80
C PRO A 422 18.74 10.42 -3.95
N VAL A 423 19.93 9.83 -4.18
CA VAL A 423 20.20 8.86 -5.24
C VAL A 423 20.37 7.43 -4.76
N TYR A 424 20.32 7.19 -3.44
CA TYR A 424 20.41 5.83 -2.90
C TYR A 424 19.33 4.93 -3.50
N GLY A 425 19.79 3.81 -4.06
CA GLY A 425 18.95 2.83 -4.70
C GLY A 425 18.38 3.26 -6.05
N GLU A 426 18.96 4.25 -6.73
CA GLU A 426 18.54 4.70 -8.06
C GLU A 426 19.48 4.16 -9.16
N PRO A 427 19.00 3.92 -10.39
CA PRO A 427 19.84 3.43 -11.49
C PRO A 427 20.92 4.43 -11.95
N PHE A 428 20.85 5.66 -11.46
CA PHE A 428 21.79 6.76 -11.72
C PHE A 428 22.58 7.17 -10.46
N ASP A 429 22.73 6.29 -9.46
CA ASP A 429 23.68 6.47 -8.35
C ASP A 429 25.13 6.26 -8.84
N THR A 430 25.68 7.30 -9.46
CA THR A 430 26.96 7.28 -10.17
C THR A 430 28.07 8.01 -9.43
N LEU A 431 29.32 7.74 -9.82
CA LEU A 431 30.53 8.20 -9.11
C LEU A 431 30.63 9.73 -8.98
N GLU A 432 30.15 10.47 -9.98
CA GLU A 432 30.17 11.94 -9.98
C GLU A 432 29.31 12.58 -8.90
N LEU A 433 28.41 11.81 -8.28
CA LEU A 433 27.54 12.27 -7.19
C LEU A 433 28.15 12.03 -5.81
N VAL A 434 29.31 11.37 -5.72
CA VAL A 434 29.99 11.09 -4.45
C VAL A 434 30.85 12.28 -4.01
N ASN A 435 30.52 12.86 -2.85
CA ASN A 435 31.34 13.90 -2.25
C ASN A 435 32.43 13.29 -1.34
N PHE A 436 33.64 13.18 -1.88
CA PHE A 436 34.77 12.58 -1.17
C PHE A 436 35.31 13.43 -0.01
N ASP A 437 35.08 14.74 0.01
CA ASP A 437 35.53 15.60 1.11
C ASP A 437 34.67 15.38 2.36
N ASN A 438 33.36 15.27 2.18
CA ASN A 438 32.43 14.88 3.25
C ASN A 438 32.78 13.47 3.79
N LEU A 439 33.03 12.51 2.89
CA LEU A 439 33.43 11.16 3.29
C LEU A 439 34.77 11.15 4.04
N LYS A 440 35.74 11.97 3.62
CA LYS A 440 37.04 12.09 4.28
C LYS A 440 36.88 12.51 5.74
N THR A 441 36.12 13.56 6.01
CA THR A 441 35.85 14.06 7.36
C THR A 441 35.20 12.98 8.23
N GLN A 442 34.20 12.27 7.68
CA GLN A 442 33.55 11.16 8.39
C GLN A 442 34.56 10.05 8.74
N LEU A 443 35.41 9.65 7.80
CA LEU A 443 36.40 8.59 8.01
C LEU A 443 37.50 8.96 9.00
N GLU A 444 37.89 10.23 9.09
CA GLU A 444 38.84 10.72 10.08
C GLU A 444 38.29 10.52 11.50
N ILE A 445 37.02 10.87 11.73
CA ILE A 445 36.31 10.65 13.00
C ILE A 445 36.18 9.15 13.30
N ILE A 446 35.66 8.39 12.34
CA ILE A 446 35.40 6.94 12.49
C ILE A 446 36.68 6.19 12.83
N ARG A 447 37.78 6.48 12.13
CA ARG A 447 39.06 5.82 12.37
C ARG A 447 39.55 6.04 13.80
N VAL A 448 39.51 7.28 14.31
CA VAL A 448 39.95 7.56 15.68
C VAL A 448 39.07 6.84 16.70
N PHE A 449 37.75 6.88 16.50
CA PHE A 449 36.82 6.16 17.36
C PHE A 449 37.11 4.67 17.40
N LEU A 450 37.24 4.01 16.25
CA LEU A 450 37.52 2.57 16.19
C LEU A 450 38.89 2.22 16.80
N VAL A 451 39.90 3.08 16.62
CA VAL A 451 41.20 2.90 17.29
C VAL A 451 41.05 2.96 18.81
N ARG A 452 40.27 3.91 19.36
CA ARG A 452 40.00 3.97 20.80
C ARG A 452 39.17 2.78 21.28
N LEU A 453 38.16 2.37 20.52
CA LEU A 453 37.28 1.25 20.85
C LEU A 453 38.05 -0.07 20.94
N PHE A 454 38.93 -0.36 19.97
CA PHE A 454 39.66 -1.63 19.91
C PHE A 454 40.92 -1.65 20.80
N ASN A 455 41.25 -0.54 21.47
CA ASN A 455 42.35 -0.45 22.45
C ASN A 455 41.85 0.05 23.81
N MET A 456 40.59 -0.24 24.16
CA MET A 456 40.05 0.13 25.47
C MET A 456 40.88 -0.46 26.62
N SER A 457 41.05 0.35 27.66
CA SER A 457 41.46 -0.16 28.97
C SER A 457 40.41 -1.13 29.53
N ASP A 458 40.78 -1.96 30.51
CA ASP A 458 39.82 -2.89 31.14
C ASP A 458 38.67 -2.15 31.82
N ASP A 459 38.95 -0.97 32.40
CA ASP A 459 37.94 -0.12 33.03
C ASP A 459 36.94 0.43 31.99
N GLU A 460 37.43 0.96 30.87
CA GLU A 460 36.57 1.42 29.76
C GLU A 460 35.74 0.26 29.18
N TYR A 461 36.37 -0.92 28.96
CA TYR A 461 35.67 -2.10 28.46
C TYR A 461 34.57 -2.55 29.44
N ASN A 462 34.88 -2.58 30.73
CA ASN A 462 33.92 -2.96 31.76
C ASN A 462 32.75 -1.97 31.83
N GLN A 463 33.03 -0.68 31.73
CA GLN A 463 32.04 0.40 31.78
C GLN A 463 31.12 0.43 30.56
N TYR A 464 31.67 0.37 29.35
CA TYR A 464 30.94 0.65 28.12
C TYR A 464 30.49 -0.59 27.35
N VAL A 465 31.19 -1.72 27.49
CA VAL A 465 30.92 -2.95 26.70
C VAL A 465 30.42 -4.09 27.57
N LYS A 466 31.17 -4.49 28.62
CA LYS A 466 30.81 -5.62 29.48
C LYS A 466 29.49 -5.38 30.19
N ARG A 467 29.28 -4.18 30.75
CA ARG A 467 28.04 -3.81 31.44
C ARG A 467 26.81 -3.91 30.53
N LEU A 468 26.97 -3.57 29.26
CA LEU A 468 25.92 -3.74 28.25
C LEU A 468 25.63 -5.24 28.02
N LYS A 469 26.68 -6.05 27.82
CA LYS A 469 26.59 -7.48 27.54
C LYS A 469 26.07 -8.34 28.71
N ASP A 470 26.57 -8.11 29.94
CA ASP A 470 26.23 -8.93 31.12
C ASP A 470 24.76 -8.75 31.53
N ARG A 471 24.18 -7.57 31.28
CA ARG A 471 22.74 -7.34 31.48
C ARG A 471 21.92 -8.14 30.48
N GLU A 472 22.33 -8.13 29.21
CA GLU A 472 21.66 -8.89 28.15
C GLU A 472 21.70 -10.40 28.41
N LYS A 473 22.77 -10.97 29.01
CA LYS A 473 22.80 -12.39 29.42
C LYS A 473 21.65 -12.81 30.36
N ASN A 474 21.23 -11.93 31.27
CA ASN A 474 20.09 -12.20 32.17
C ASN A 474 18.73 -11.96 31.49
N TRP A 475 18.70 -11.18 30.41
CA TRP A 475 17.51 -10.88 29.61
C TRP A 475 17.29 -11.90 28.49
N LEU A 476 18.37 -12.44 27.92
CA LEU A 476 18.44 -13.51 26.93
C LEU A 476 17.57 -14.69 27.37
N SER A 477 17.59 -15.10 28.65
CA SER A 477 16.76 -16.21 29.15
C SER A 477 15.24 -15.94 29.14
N SER A 478 14.79 -14.70 28.94
CA SER A 478 13.38 -14.31 29.01
C SER A 478 12.76 -13.90 27.66
N ARG A 479 13.57 -13.46 26.69
CA ARG A 479 13.12 -12.93 25.39
C ARG A 479 13.84 -13.54 24.18
N THR A 480 14.42 -14.72 24.34
CA THR A 480 14.76 -15.69 23.28
C THR A 480 13.58 -16.07 22.36
N TYR A 481 12.54 -15.25 22.21
CA TYR A 481 11.33 -15.53 21.45
C TYR A 481 11.13 -14.55 20.28
N ASP A 482 12.04 -13.62 19.99
CA ASP A 482 11.76 -12.58 18.97
C ASP A 482 12.25 -12.87 17.57
N TRP A 483 13.20 -13.79 17.38
CA TRP A 483 13.80 -14.06 16.07
C TRP A 483 13.58 -15.52 15.65
N HIS A 484 12.80 -15.71 14.58
CA HIS A 484 12.25 -17.02 14.19
C HIS A 484 12.55 -17.44 12.75
N MET A 485 12.47 -18.75 12.53
CA MET A 485 12.39 -19.34 11.20
C MET A 485 10.94 -19.68 10.85
N ILE A 486 10.46 -19.22 9.70
CA ILE A 486 9.14 -19.55 9.18
C ILE A 486 9.27 -20.67 8.17
N ARG A 487 8.38 -21.67 8.24
CA ARG A 487 8.29 -22.75 7.27
C ARG A 487 6.85 -23.09 6.90
N GLY A 488 6.67 -23.82 5.81
CA GLY A 488 5.38 -24.36 5.40
C GLY A 488 5.48 -25.14 4.10
N VAL A 489 4.32 -25.52 3.55
CA VAL A 489 4.22 -26.28 2.29
C VAL A 489 3.26 -25.59 1.33
N VAL A 490 3.67 -25.39 0.08
CA VAL A 490 2.78 -24.93 -0.99
C VAL A 490 2.09 -26.15 -1.60
N ALA A 491 0.76 -26.11 -1.68
CA ALA A 491 -0.04 -27.24 -2.17
C ALA A 491 -1.28 -26.77 -2.95
N GLU A 492 -1.81 -27.62 -3.82
CA GLU A 492 -3.12 -27.44 -4.46
C GLU A 492 -4.12 -28.45 -3.89
N TRP A 493 -5.39 -28.05 -3.78
CA TRP A 493 -6.46 -28.98 -3.40
C TRP A 493 -6.80 -29.91 -4.57
N SER A 494 -6.69 -31.23 -4.36
CA SER A 494 -7.00 -32.22 -5.38
C SER A 494 -8.29 -32.97 -5.07
N ARG A 495 -9.32 -32.80 -5.91
CA ARG A 495 -10.58 -33.56 -5.79
C ARG A 495 -10.40 -35.07 -5.93
N ASN A 496 -9.37 -35.52 -6.66
CA ASN A 496 -9.14 -36.94 -6.91
C ASN A 496 -8.67 -37.69 -5.66
N VAL A 497 -7.89 -37.02 -4.82
CA VAL A 497 -7.30 -37.58 -3.59
C VAL A 497 -8.06 -37.10 -2.34
N ALA A 498 -8.88 -36.05 -2.47
CA ALA A 498 -9.55 -35.35 -1.39
C ALA A 498 -8.57 -34.84 -0.30
N ASP A 499 -7.39 -34.40 -0.74
CA ASP A 499 -6.32 -33.87 0.11
C ASP A 499 -5.45 -32.86 -0.66
N TYR A 500 -4.56 -32.19 0.07
CA TYR A 500 -3.59 -31.22 -0.44
C TYR A 500 -2.39 -31.92 -1.08
N VAL A 501 -2.13 -31.60 -2.35
CA VAL A 501 -1.00 -32.14 -3.12
C VAL A 501 0.08 -31.08 -3.27
N PRO A 502 1.34 -31.35 -2.87
CA PRO A 502 2.41 -30.36 -2.97
C PRO A 502 2.66 -29.83 -4.38
N VAL A 503 2.93 -28.52 -4.49
CA VAL A 503 3.27 -27.84 -5.75
C VAL A 503 4.73 -27.38 -5.68
N PRO A 504 5.66 -28.12 -6.30
CA PRO A 504 7.09 -27.81 -6.26
C PRO A 504 7.46 -26.63 -7.18
N ASN A 505 8.64 -26.07 -6.91
CA ASN A 505 9.20 -24.91 -7.63
C ASN A 505 8.22 -23.72 -7.68
N SER A 506 7.52 -23.51 -6.57
CA SER A 506 6.64 -22.35 -6.37
C SER A 506 7.44 -21.23 -5.74
N LEU A 507 7.17 -20.00 -6.14
CA LEU A 507 7.77 -18.80 -5.58
C LEU A 507 6.95 -18.37 -4.36
N VAL A 508 7.55 -18.37 -3.19
CA VAL A 508 6.91 -17.91 -1.95
C VAL A 508 7.41 -16.50 -1.64
N THR A 509 6.49 -15.61 -1.30
CA THR A 509 6.80 -14.24 -0.85
C THR A 509 6.55 -14.13 0.65
N PHE A 510 7.44 -13.44 1.34
CA PHE A 510 7.29 -13.07 2.73
C PHE A 510 7.45 -11.56 2.86
N THR A 511 6.38 -10.87 3.22
CA THR A 511 6.31 -9.40 3.21
C THR A 511 5.66 -8.87 4.47
N SER A 512 6.22 -7.85 5.11
CA SER A 512 5.54 -7.14 6.21
C SER A 512 4.45 -6.21 5.64
N ILE A 513 3.24 -6.24 6.22
CA ILE A 513 2.07 -5.47 5.76
C ILE A 513 1.48 -4.53 6.83
N GLY A 514 2.16 -4.33 7.96
CA GLY A 514 1.78 -3.33 8.98
C GLY A 514 1.76 -3.86 10.42
N GLY A 515 1.22 -3.05 11.35
CA GLY A 515 1.16 -3.23 12.81
C GLY A 515 0.80 -1.92 13.52
N ARG A 516 0.62 -1.90 14.85
CA ARG A 516 0.32 -0.63 15.58
C ARG A 516 1.50 0.35 15.46
N GLY A 517 1.31 1.44 14.71
CA GLY A 517 2.32 2.50 14.52
C GLY A 517 2.91 2.57 13.10
N ILE A 518 2.75 1.51 12.30
CA ILE A 518 3.70 1.17 11.23
C ILE A 518 3.42 1.84 9.88
N GLY A 519 4.47 2.43 9.29
CA GLY A 519 4.55 2.74 7.86
C GLY A 519 4.90 1.50 6.99
N PRO A 520 4.46 1.41 5.73
CA PRO A 520 4.67 0.23 4.90
C PRO A 520 6.16 0.02 4.56
N PHE A 521 6.82 -0.95 5.19
CA PHE A 521 8.23 -1.25 4.95
C PHE A 521 8.42 -2.12 3.70
N ILE A 522 8.57 -1.45 2.55
CA ILE A 522 8.94 -2.05 1.24
C ILE A 522 10.24 -2.89 1.33
N TYR A 523 11.09 -2.60 2.31
CA TYR A 523 12.36 -3.29 2.50
C TYR A 523 12.22 -4.76 2.94
N LEU A 524 11.16 -5.11 3.66
CA LEU A 524 10.97 -6.45 4.22
C LEU A 524 10.28 -7.40 3.24
N ARG A 525 10.75 -7.43 1.99
CA ARG A 525 10.21 -8.30 0.95
C ARG A 525 11.22 -9.37 0.58
N ARG A 526 10.89 -10.62 0.89
CA ARG A 526 11.75 -11.77 0.62
C ARG A 526 11.07 -12.79 -0.26
N PHE A 527 11.90 -13.51 -1.00
CA PHE A 527 11.45 -14.57 -1.88
C PHE A 527 12.33 -15.79 -1.76
N THR A 528 11.68 -16.95 -1.85
CA THR A 528 12.35 -18.23 -1.95
C THR A 528 11.56 -19.15 -2.86
N PHE A 529 12.25 -20.14 -3.44
CA PHE A 529 11.60 -21.22 -4.17
C PHE A 529 11.32 -22.38 -3.24
N THR A 530 10.18 -23.04 -3.42
CA THR A 530 9.92 -24.32 -2.77
C THR A 530 10.80 -25.43 -3.32
N ASP A 531 11.08 -26.42 -2.48
CA ASP A 531 11.75 -27.66 -2.89
C ASP A 531 10.84 -28.60 -3.70
N GLU A 532 11.32 -29.81 -3.98
CA GLU A 532 10.57 -30.85 -4.71
C GLU A 532 9.31 -31.35 -3.98
N TYR A 533 9.21 -31.10 -2.67
CA TYR A 533 8.06 -31.43 -1.82
C TYR A 533 7.19 -30.22 -1.52
N GLY A 534 7.38 -29.09 -2.21
CA GLY A 534 6.63 -27.85 -1.99
C GLY A 534 7.00 -27.12 -0.70
N ARG A 535 8.06 -27.51 0.01
CA ARG A 535 8.46 -26.91 1.30
C ARG A 535 9.24 -25.62 1.08
N PHE A 536 9.05 -24.64 1.95
CA PHE A 536 9.81 -23.38 1.97
C PHE A 536 10.22 -23.01 3.38
N GLU A 537 11.28 -22.19 3.49
CA GLU A 537 11.77 -21.64 4.75
C GLU A 537 12.23 -20.17 4.56
N PHE A 538 12.01 -19.35 5.59
CA PHE A 538 12.57 -18.00 5.74
C PHE A 538 13.21 -17.88 7.12
N THR A 539 14.44 -17.37 7.19
CA THR A 539 15.08 -16.98 8.46
C THR A 539 14.61 -15.60 8.91
N GLY A 540 14.79 -15.21 10.16
CA GLY A 540 14.64 -13.82 10.62
C GLY A 540 13.26 -13.19 10.44
N ALA A 541 12.23 -13.79 11.04
CA ALA A 541 10.92 -13.18 11.23
C ALA A 541 10.73 -12.78 12.69
N ASN A 542 10.19 -11.57 12.93
CA ASN A 542 9.94 -11.07 14.28
C ASN A 542 8.49 -11.26 14.76
N GLN A 543 8.33 -11.41 16.09
CA GLN A 543 7.08 -11.85 16.73
C GLN A 543 6.08 -10.71 17.03
N TRP A 544 6.55 -9.52 17.43
CA TRP A 544 5.70 -8.52 18.10
C TRP A 544 5.11 -7.48 17.16
N ASP A 545 3.77 -7.30 17.22
CA ASP A 545 2.93 -6.34 16.48
C ASP A 545 3.05 -6.36 14.93
N ALA A 546 4.04 -7.06 14.38
CA ALA A 546 4.27 -7.26 12.96
C ALA A 546 3.20 -8.16 12.35
N ILE A 547 2.54 -7.64 11.33
CA ILE A 547 1.58 -8.35 10.51
C ILE A 547 2.31 -8.73 9.22
N TRP A 548 2.39 -10.03 8.96
CA TRP A 548 3.08 -10.58 7.80
C TRP A 548 2.08 -11.07 6.77
N ALA A 549 2.37 -10.87 5.49
CA ALA A 549 1.70 -11.52 4.37
C ALA A 549 2.62 -12.60 3.80
N ILE A 550 2.15 -13.85 3.81
CA ILE A 550 2.83 -14.96 3.13
C ILE A 550 1.95 -15.48 2.01
N THR A 551 2.50 -15.51 0.81
CA THR A 551 1.77 -15.92 -0.39
C THR A 551 2.63 -16.77 -1.29
N ALA A 552 2.02 -17.70 -2.01
CA ALA A 552 2.72 -18.60 -2.93
C ALA A 552 2.18 -18.45 -4.35
N TRP A 553 3.09 -18.47 -5.32
CA TRP A 553 2.78 -18.21 -6.71
C TRP A 553 3.56 -19.15 -7.61
N LYS A 554 3.05 -19.37 -8.82
CA LYS A 554 3.84 -19.92 -9.90
C LYS A 554 3.67 -19.05 -11.13
N VAL A 555 4.78 -18.67 -11.72
CA VAL A 555 4.84 -17.77 -12.87
C VAL A 555 5.52 -18.51 -14.00
N ASN A 556 5.00 -18.38 -15.22
CA ASN A 556 5.64 -18.97 -16.39
C ASN A 556 6.87 -18.15 -16.82
N ARG A 557 7.62 -18.65 -17.82
CA ARG A 557 8.81 -17.97 -18.35
C ARG A 557 8.55 -16.58 -18.95
N TYR A 558 7.29 -16.20 -19.16
CA TYR A 558 6.89 -14.90 -19.71
C TYR A 558 6.46 -13.92 -18.63
N GLY A 559 6.50 -14.31 -17.35
CA GLY A 559 6.07 -13.47 -16.24
C GLY A 559 4.56 -13.50 -15.96
N ASN A 560 3.79 -14.42 -16.55
CA ASN A 560 2.35 -14.55 -16.26
C ASN A 560 2.11 -15.54 -15.13
N VAL A 561 1.17 -15.22 -14.25
CA VAL A 561 0.72 -16.09 -13.16
C VAL A 561 0.00 -17.31 -13.74
N ILE A 562 0.47 -18.51 -13.41
CA ILE A 562 -0.18 -19.79 -13.74
C ILE A 562 -0.73 -20.50 -12.50
N TYR A 563 -0.22 -20.19 -11.32
CA TYR A 563 -0.83 -20.54 -10.04
C TYR A 563 -0.88 -19.32 -9.13
N ALA A 564 -2.04 -19.09 -8.51
CA ALA A 564 -2.27 -18.00 -7.57
C ALA A 564 -2.71 -18.54 -6.20
N PRO A 565 -2.52 -17.79 -5.10
CA PRO A 565 -3.08 -18.13 -3.79
C PRO A 565 -4.60 -18.26 -3.88
N ASP A 566 -5.15 -19.27 -3.21
CA ASP A 566 -6.60 -19.53 -3.17
C ASP A 566 -7.25 -18.85 -1.95
N LEU A 567 -8.28 -18.03 -2.21
CA LEU A 567 -9.16 -17.42 -1.20
C LEU A 567 -10.53 -18.12 -1.13
N GLY A 568 -10.70 -19.19 -1.88
CA GLY A 568 -11.93 -19.97 -1.95
C GLY A 568 -12.13 -20.92 -0.77
N ILE A 569 -13.00 -21.90 -0.96
CA ILE A 569 -13.48 -22.79 0.11
C ILE A 569 -12.41 -23.75 0.65
N HIS A 570 -11.31 -23.93 -0.09
CA HIS A 570 -10.21 -24.86 0.24
C HIS A 570 -8.98 -24.16 0.81
N ALA A 571 -9.02 -22.84 1.04
CA ALA A 571 -7.95 -22.10 1.69
C ALA A 571 -7.64 -22.69 3.08
N TRP A 572 -6.35 -22.79 3.42
CA TRP A 572 -5.88 -23.35 4.70
C TRP A 572 -5.27 -22.27 5.59
N ALA A 573 -4.05 -21.83 5.27
CA ALA A 573 -3.38 -20.79 6.03
C ALA A 573 -3.93 -19.42 5.63
N PRO A 574 -4.22 -18.53 6.61
CA PRO A 574 -4.51 -17.14 6.28
C PRO A 574 -3.28 -16.50 5.63
N ILE A 575 -3.48 -15.68 4.58
CA ILE A 575 -2.39 -14.91 3.97
C ILE A 575 -1.72 -14.03 5.02
N VAL A 576 -2.56 -13.36 5.82
CA VAL A 576 -2.14 -12.47 6.89
C VAL A 576 -1.87 -13.29 8.15
N GLN A 577 -0.60 -13.31 8.55
CA GLN A 577 -0.10 -14.02 9.71
C GLN A 577 0.29 -12.99 10.78
N ASN A 578 -0.23 -13.19 11.99
CA ASN A 578 0.30 -12.57 13.19
C ASN A 578 0.87 -13.68 14.06
N PHE A 579 2.20 -13.65 14.26
CA PHE A 579 2.92 -14.70 14.97
C PHE A 579 2.86 -14.56 16.49
N GLY A 580 2.23 -13.50 17.02
CA GLY A 580 2.12 -13.23 18.45
C GLY A 580 1.51 -14.37 19.29
N TYR A 581 0.75 -15.29 18.67
CA TYR A 581 0.04 -16.37 19.36
C TYR A 581 0.34 -17.80 18.84
N ARG A 582 1.24 -17.98 17.87
CA ARG A 582 1.45 -19.27 17.15
C ARG A 582 2.80 -19.94 17.41
N VAL A 583 3.59 -19.42 18.32
CA VAL A 583 4.96 -19.87 18.55
C VAL A 583 5.02 -20.82 19.74
N GLY A 584 5.41 -22.07 19.48
CA GLY A 584 5.84 -23.01 20.51
C GLY A 584 7.29 -22.75 20.94
N ALA A 585 7.78 -23.46 21.96
CA ALA A 585 9.15 -23.32 22.47
C ALA A 585 10.25 -23.52 21.39
N ASP A 586 9.91 -24.14 20.25
CA ASP A 586 10.86 -24.65 19.26
C ASP A 586 11.34 -23.61 18.22
N ARG A 587 10.96 -22.33 18.33
CA ARG A 587 11.33 -21.21 17.41
C ARG A 587 11.08 -21.39 15.88
N TYR A 588 10.37 -22.45 15.48
CA TYR A 588 9.83 -22.59 14.14
C TYR A 588 8.37 -22.14 14.11
N CYS A 589 8.03 -21.22 13.20
CA CYS A 589 6.64 -20.95 12.88
C CYS A 589 6.24 -21.73 11.63
N ASP A 590 5.51 -22.83 11.83
CA ASP A 590 4.95 -23.60 10.74
C ASP A 590 3.56 -23.05 10.36
N VAL A 591 3.42 -22.51 9.16
CA VAL A 591 2.15 -21.95 8.68
C VAL A 591 1.24 -23.01 8.05
N GLY A 592 1.69 -24.26 7.91
CA GLY A 592 0.96 -25.34 7.25
C GLY A 592 0.91 -25.15 5.73
N PHE A 593 -0.26 -25.34 5.13
CA PHE A 593 -0.44 -25.25 3.67
C PHE A 593 -0.72 -23.83 3.18
N LEU A 594 0.14 -23.34 2.28
CA LEU A 594 -0.18 -22.22 1.39
C LEU A 594 -0.87 -22.78 0.15
N VAL A 595 -2.20 -22.66 0.12
CA VAL A 595 -3.02 -23.27 -0.93
C VAL A 595 -3.00 -22.41 -2.18
N VAL A 596 -2.70 -23.03 -3.32
CA VAL A 596 -2.69 -22.41 -4.64
C VAL A 596 -3.59 -23.16 -5.60
N PHE A 597 -4.06 -22.47 -6.65
CA PHE A 597 -4.86 -23.07 -7.72
C PHE A 597 -4.36 -22.61 -9.09
N LYS A 598 -4.61 -23.41 -10.14
CA LYS A 598 -4.33 -23.01 -11.53
C LYS A 598 -5.15 -21.79 -11.90
N ALA A 599 -4.50 -20.71 -12.32
CA ALA A 599 -5.13 -19.42 -12.48
C ALA A 599 -4.95 -18.82 -13.88
N ALA A 600 -5.91 -17.98 -14.24
CA ALA A 600 -5.82 -16.91 -15.23
C ALA A 600 -6.11 -15.58 -14.54
N SER A 601 -5.71 -14.45 -15.12
CA SER A 601 -5.83 -13.15 -14.47
C SER A 601 -6.66 -12.16 -15.30
N LEU A 602 -7.62 -11.51 -14.64
CA LEU A 602 -8.38 -10.39 -15.18
C LEU A 602 -7.96 -9.09 -14.46
N VAL A 603 -7.56 -8.07 -15.20
CA VAL A 603 -7.11 -6.79 -14.63
C VAL A 603 -8.19 -5.72 -14.81
N LEU A 604 -8.55 -5.09 -13.70
CA LEU A 604 -9.54 -4.03 -13.57
C LEU A 604 -8.86 -2.75 -13.06
N PHE A 605 -9.38 -1.59 -13.48
CA PHE A 605 -8.94 -0.28 -13.04
C PHE A 605 -10.10 0.49 -12.36
N ASP A 606 -9.76 1.59 -11.69
CA ASP A 606 -10.70 2.59 -11.14
C ASP A 606 -11.75 2.01 -10.15
N ILE A 607 -11.33 1.28 -9.11
CA ILE A 607 -12.23 0.87 -8.02
C ILE A 607 -12.39 2.04 -7.03
N ILE A 608 -13.09 3.09 -7.47
CA ILE A 608 -13.31 4.34 -6.73
C ILE A 608 -14.79 4.60 -6.45
N SER A 609 -15.07 5.39 -5.41
CA SER A 609 -16.38 6.01 -5.28
C SER A 609 -16.45 7.27 -6.16
N THR A 610 -17.43 7.34 -7.06
CA THR A 610 -17.71 8.56 -7.85
C THR A 610 -18.13 9.77 -6.99
N SER A 611 -18.41 9.59 -5.70
CA SER A 611 -18.73 10.71 -4.79
C SER A 611 -17.51 11.33 -4.11
N SER A 612 -16.48 10.54 -3.81
CA SER A 612 -15.22 11.01 -3.20
C SER A 612 -14.04 11.04 -4.17
N LEU A 613 -14.20 10.48 -5.38
CA LEU A 613 -13.16 10.25 -6.38
C LEU A 613 -11.93 9.49 -5.84
N SER A 614 -12.18 8.66 -4.82
CA SER A 614 -11.20 7.84 -4.08
C SER A 614 -11.96 6.71 -3.37
N LEU A 615 -11.38 6.10 -2.33
CA LEU A 615 -12.10 5.22 -1.41
C LEU A 615 -13.29 5.95 -0.78
N ALA A 616 -14.34 5.20 -0.45
CA ALA A 616 -15.49 5.78 0.24
C ALA A 616 -15.12 6.12 1.69
N GLU A 617 -15.28 7.38 2.08
CA GLU A 617 -15.06 7.84 3.45
C GLU A 617 -16.38 7.96 4.19
N THR A 618 -16.39 7.55 5.45
CA THR A 618 -17.52 7.63 6.37
C THR A 618 -17.07 8.32 7.66
N GLU A 619 -18.00 8.75 8.51
CA GLU A 619 -17.67 9.27 9.85
C GLU A 619 -16.80 8.29 10.67
N THR A 620 -16.93 6.99 10.42
CA THR A 620 -16.16 5.92 11.09
C THR A 620 -14.83 5.57 10.41
N GLY A 621 -14.46 6.23 9.30
CA GLY A 621 -13.21 6.02 8.58
C GLY A 621 -13.35 5.58 7.13
N ILE A 622 -12.22 5.18 6.53
CA ILE A 622 -12.10 4.75 5.14
C ILE A 622 -12.71 3.35 4.97
N GLN A 623 -13.55 3.19 3.95
CA GLN A 623 -14.16 1.92 3.56
C GLN A 623 -13.40 1.32 2.39
N TYR A 624 -12.93 0.09 2.56
CA TYR A 624 -12.32 -0.68 1.47
C TYR A 624 -13.40 -1.37 0.63
N PRO A 625 -13.18 -1.51 -0.69
CA PRO A 625 -14.13 -2.20 -1.55
C PRO A 625 -14.10 -3.71 -1.28
N ILE A 626 -15.28 -4.31 -1.37
CA ILE A 626 -15.50 -5.75 -1.29
C ILE A 626 -15.77 -6.22 -2.71
N LEU A 627 -14.91 -7.11 -3.20
CA LEU A 627 -15.07 -7.76 -4.49
C LEU A 627 -15.77 -9.12 -4.29
N THR A 628 -16.62 -9.48 -5.23
CA THR A 628 -17.26 -10.78 -5.29
C THR A 628 -17.17 -11.34 -6.70
N VAL A 629 -16.65 -12.55 -6.79
CA VAL A 629 -16.42 -13.27 -8.05
C VAL A 629 -17.50 -14.33 -8.19
N TYR A 630 -18.16 -14.40 -9.34
CA TYR A 630 -19.20 -15.38 -9.64
C TYR A 630 -18.91 -16.08 -10.96
N GLN A 631 -19.37 -17.33 -11.08
CA GLN A 631 -19.53 -17.99 -12.37
C GLN A 631 -20.78 -17.43 -13.06
N SER A 632 -20.64 -16.92 -14.27
CA SER A 632 -21.68 -16.13 -14.96
C SER A 632 -22.86 -16.98 -15.50
N ASP A 633 -22.70 -18.30 -15.55
CA ASP A 633 -23.75 -19.24 -15.96
C ASP A 633 -24.67 -19.67 -14.82
N VAL A 634 -24.12 -19.81 -13.60
CA VAL A 634 -24.88 -20.26 -12.42
C VAL A 634 -25.05 -19.18 -11.34
N HIS A 635 -24.34 -18.05 -11.45
CA HIS A 635 -24.30 -16.95 -10.47
C HIS A 635 -23.94 -17.42 -9.05
N LEU A 636 -23.00 -18.36 -8.96
CA LEU A 636 -22.43 -18.87 -7.71
C LEU A 636 -20.92 -18.61 -7.66
N PRO A 637 -20.33 -18.37 -6.47
CA PRO A 637 -18.90 -18.21 -6.34
C PRO A 637 -18.15 -19.45 -6.87
N PRO A 638 -17.03 -19.29 -7.58
CA PRO A 638 -16.16 -20.41 -7.92
C PRO A 638 -15.51 -21.00 -6.66
N GLU A 639 -15.21 -22.30 -6.68
CA GLU A 639 -14.56 -22.98 -5.54
C GLU A 639 -13.20 -22.37 -5.19
N SER A 640 -12.46 -21.93 -6.21
CA SER A 640 -11.17 -21.26 -6.07
C SER A 640 -11.17 -19.93 -6.80
N HIS A 641 -10.63 -18.90 -6.17
CA HIS A 641 -10.40 -17.58 -6.76
C HIS A 641 -9.49 -16.75 -5.83
N SER A 642 -8.92 -15.67 -6.34
CA SER A 642 -8.36 -14.63 -5.48
C SER A 642 -8.41 -13.26 -6.15
N TYR A 643 -8.26 -12.19 -5.37
CA TYR A 643 -8.13 -10.85 -5.92
C TYR A 643 -7.12 -10.03 -5.11
N TRP A 644 -6.45 -9.11 -5.81
CA TRP A 644 -5.31 -8.34 -5.29
C TRP A 644 -5.46 -6.91 -5.76
N GLN A 645 -5.45 -5.97 -4.81
CA GLN A 645 -5.74 -4.57 -5.10
C GLN A 645 -4.62 -3.66 -4.61
N TYR A 646 -4.26 -2.71 -5.47
CA TYR A 646 -3.35 -1.62 -5.15
C TYR A 646 -4.16 -0.33 -5.21
N GLY A 647 -4.33 0.28 -4.02
CA GLY A 647 -5.13 1.49 -3.81
C GLY A 647 -6.48 1.42 -4.51
N THR A 648 -6.79 2.42 -5.32
CA THR A 648 -7.98 2.43 -6.17
C THR A 648 -7.68 2.24 -7.66
N GLU A 649 -6.40 2.13 -7.99
CA GLU A 649 -5.88 2.30 -9.35
C GLU A 649 -5.96 1.00 -10.13
N VAL A 650 -5.56 -0.13 -9.52
CA VAL A 650 -5.52 -1.44 -10.20
C VAL A 650 -5.93 -2.59 -9.28
N THR A 651 -6.70 -3.52 -9.84
CA THR A 651 -7.09 -4.78 -9.19
C THR A 651 -6.91 -5.96 -10.14
N VAL A 652 -6.25 -7.00 -9.67
CA VAL A 652 -6.04 -8.26 -10.41
C VAL A 652 -6.90 -9.34 -9.78
N VAL A 653 -7.83 -9.90 -10.54
CA VAL A 653 -8.69 -11.02 -10.13
C VAL A 653 -8.16 -12.29 -10.78
N ASN A 654 -7.70 -13.24 -9.97
CA ASN A 654 -7.27 -14.55 -10.40
C ASN A 654 -8.45 -15.53 -10.35
N VAL A 655 -8.67 -16.22 -11.47
CA VAL A 655 -9.85 -17.04 -11.69
C VAL A 655 -9.47 -18.42 -12.25
N PRO A 656 -10.29 -19.45 -12.01
CA PRO A 656 -10.04 -20.76 -12.57
C PRO A 656 -10.16 -20.72 -14.11
N PRO A 657 -9.30 -21.44 -14.84
CA PRO A 657 -9.32 -21.44 -16.29
C PRO A 657 -10.60 -22.09 -16.82
N ASP A 658 -11.02 -21.65 -18.00
CA ASP A 658 -12.16 -22.16 -18.77
C ASP A 658 -13.54 -22.02 -18.10
N VAL A 659 -13.63 -21.27 -17.00
CA VAL A 659 -14.87 -20.91 -16.32
C VAL A 659 -15.28 -19.49 -16.74
N PRO A 660 -16.54 -19.22 -17.14
CA PRO A 660 -17.00 -17.87 -17.45
C PRO A 660 -17.23 -17.08 -16.16
N ILE A 661 -16.46 -16.02 -15.95
CA ILE A 661 -16.49 -15.25 -14.69
C ILE A 661 -17.13 -13.87 -14.86
N GLU A 662 -17.88 -13.46 -13.85
CA GLU A 662 -18.30 -12.08 -13.63
C GLU A 662 -17.79 -11.57 -12.28
N VAL A 663 -17.47 -10.28 -12.22
CA VAL A 663 -16.97 -9.61 -11.01
C VAL A 663 -17.90 -8.47 -10.65
N LEU A 664 -18.34 -8.47 -9.39
CA LEU A 664 -19.12 -7.41 -8.78
C LEU A 664 -18.31 -6.80 -7.64
N TRP A 665 -18.42 -5.50 -7.42
CA TRP A 665 -17.78 -4.87 -6.28
C TRP A 665 -18.59 -3.72 -5.71
N LYS A 666 -18.41 -3.45 -4.42
CA LYS A 666 -19.08 -2.37 -3.68
C LYS A 666 -18.26 -1.93 -2.48
N PHE A 667 -18.56 -0.77 -1.90
CA PHE A 667 -18.07 -0.45 -0.56
C PHE A 667 -18.94 -1.13 0.51
N GLY A 668 -18.37 -1.46 1.67
CA GLY A 668 -19.07 -2.20 2.74
C GLY A 668 -20.37 -1.55 3.21
N VAL A 669 -20.44 -0.22 3.20
CA VAL A 669 -21.64 0.56 3.54
C VAL A 669 -22.72 0.56 2.47
N GLU A 670 -22.41 0.12 1.25
CA GLU A 670 -23.35 0.11 0.15
C GLU A 670 -24.17 -1.19 0.13
N ARG A 671 -25.47 -1.01 -0.10
CA ARG A 671 -26.39 -2.13 -0.32
C ARG A 671 -26.19 -2.77 -1.70
N PHE A 672 -25.98 -1.94 -2.73
CA PHE A 672 -25.91 -2.35 -4.13
C PHE A 672 -24.47 -2.36 -4.66
N PRO A 673 -24.16 -3.16 -5.70
CA PRO A 673 -22.87 -3.11 -6.37
C PRO A 673 -22.60 -1.73 -6.96
N ARG A 674 -21.38 -1.21 -6.78
CA ARG A 674 -20.90 0.04 -7.35
C ARG A 674 -20.27 -0.14 -8.73
N GLY A 675 -19.78 -1.35 -9.03
CA GLY A 675 -19.29 -1.74 -10.35
C GLY A 675 -19.65 -3.18 -10.71
N VAL A 676 -19.85 -3.41 -12.01
CA VAL A 676 -20.23 -4.70 -12.58
C VAL A 676 -19.37 -4.99 -13.81
N VAL A 677 -18.72 -6.15 -13.84
CA VAL A 677 -17.87 -6.62 -14.93
C VAL A 677 -18.33 -8.03 -15.33
N ALA A 678 -19.27 -8.10 -16.28
CA ALA A 678 -19.89 -9.36 -16.69
C ALA A 678 -19.94 -9.58 -18.22
N ASN A 679 -19.28 -8.73 -19.02
CA ASN A 679 -19.38 -8.75 -20.49
C ASN A 679 -20.85 -8.62 -20.97
N ILE A 680 -21.48 -7.51 -20.57
CA ILE A 680 -22.91 -7.23 -20.81
C ILE A 680 -23.10 -6.70 -22.24
N THR A 681 -24.00 -7.35 -22.97
CA THR A 681 -24.37 -6.98 -24.35
C THR A 681 -25.89 -6.85 -24.46
N GLU A 682 -26.37 -6.19 -25.50
CA GLU A 682 -27.82 -6.10 -25.78
C GLU A 682 -28.48 -7.48 -25.96
N LYS A 683 -27.70 -8.49 -26.42
CA LYS A 683 -28.18 -9.87 -26.60
C LYS A 683 -28.31 -10.64 -25.28
N LYS A 684 -27.46 -10.32 -24.29
CA LYS A 684 -27.44 -11.00 -22.98
C LYS A 684 -27.17 -9.98 -21.88
N ILE A 685 -28.25 -9.53 -21.26
CA ILE A 685 -28.26 -8.46 -20.25
C ILE A 685 -27.57 -8.87 -18.95
N LEU A 686 -27.58 -10.16 -18.60
CA LEU A 686 -26.82 -10.70 -17.47
C LEU A 686 -25.33 -10.92 -17.80
N GLY A 687 -24.94 -10.75 -19.06
CA GLY A 687 -23.55 -10.88 -19.50
C GLY A 687 -23.13 -12.31 -19.85
N PHE A 688 -22.09 -12.43 -20.67
CA PHE A 688 -21.49 -13.72 -21.05
C PHE A 688 -20.39 -14.20 -20.08
N GLY A 689 -19.94 -13.33 -19.19
CA GLY A 689 -18.73 -13.54 -18.40
C GLY A 689 -17.47 -13.48 -19.25
N TYR A 690 -16.33 -13.53 -18.57
CA TYR A 690 -15.00 -13.62 -19.16
C TYR A 690 -14.46 -15.04 -18.94
N LYS A 691 -14.22 -15.76 -20.04
CA LYS A 691 -13.65 -17.11 -20.01
C LYS A 691 -12.21 -17.05 -20.49
N LEU A 692 -11.28 -17.40 -19.60
CA LEU A 692 -9.84 -17.26 -19.81
C LEU A 692 -9.13 -18.62 -19.77
N LYS A 693 -8.04 -18.77 -20.51
CA LYS A 693 -7.16 -19.94 -20.49
C LYS A 693 -6.14 -19.86 -19.36
N ALA A 694 -5.61 -21.00 -18.91
CA ALA A 694 -4.59 -21.03 -17.87
C ALA A 694 -3.37 -20.16 -18.24
N GLY A 695 -2.96 -19.26 -17.34
CA GLY A 695 -1.87 -18.31 -17.56
C GLY A 695 -2.17 -17.13 -18.49
N GLU A 696 -3.40 -17.01 -18.99
CA GLU A 696 -3.85 -15.86 -19.76
C GLU A 696 -4.06 -14.65 -18.84
N VAL A 697 -3.63 -13.48 -19.31
CA VAL A 697 -3.86 -12.21 -18.61
C VAL A 697 -4.64 -11.30 -19.55
N VAL A 698 -5.82 -10.86 -19.13
CA VAL A 698 -6.66 -9.92 -19.88
C VAL A 698 -6.75 -8.60 -19.14
N HIS A 699 -6.31 -7.54 -19.80
CA HIS A 699 -6.44 -6.17 -19.33
C HIS A 699 -7.75 -5.61 -19.86
N LEU A 700 -8.57 -5.03 -18.98
CA LEU A 700 -9.77 -4.29 -19.38
C LEU A 700 -9.48 -2.79 -19.33
N PRO A 701 -8.87 -2.20 -20.37
CA PRO A 701 -8.62 -0.76 -20.40
C PRO A 701 -9.95 -0.01 -20.26
N LEU A 702 -9.90 1.20 -19.72
CA LEU A 702 -11.09 2.02 -19.43
C LEU A 702 -12.18 1.28 -18.63
N THR A 703 -11.81 0.53 -17.58
CA THR A 703 -12.79 -0.24 -16.80
C THR A 703 -13.92 0.64 -16.23
N SER A 704 -13.65 1.91 -15.91
CA SER A 704 -14.67 2.88 -15.49
C SER A 704 -15.77 3.10 -16.53
N LEU A 705 -15.45 3.08 -17.83
CA LEU A 705 -16.45 3.12 -18.91
C LEU A 705 -17.27 1.83 -18.94
N ILE A 706 -16.66 0.67 -18.68
CA ILE A 706 -17.36 -0.61 -18.57
C ILE A 706 -18.38 -0.56 -17.43
N TYR A 707 -18.04 0.03 -16.28
CA TYR A 707 -18.98 0.19 -15.16
C TYR A 707 -20.17 1.09 -15.55
N ALA A 708 -19.90 2.25 -16.14
CA ALA A 708 -20.96 3.18 -16.58
C ALA A 708 -21.90 2.53 -17.59
N ASP A 709 -21.34 1.88 -18.62
CA ASP A 709 -22.07 1.22 -19.69
C ASP A 709 -22.87 0.00 -19.18
N ALA A 710 -22.31 -0.77 -18.24
CA ALA A 710 -23.02 -1.87 -17.58
C ALA A 710 -24.29 -1.40 -16.87
N PHE A 711 -24.21 -0.36 -16.04
CA PHE A 711 -25.40 0.19 -15.38
C PHE A 711 -26.37 0.82 -16.36
N CYS A 712 -25.88 1.53 -17.37
CA CYS A 712 -26.73 2.13 -18.40
C CYS A 712 -27.57 1.07 -19.12
N LYS A 713 -26.95 -0.04 -19.56
CA LYS A 713 -27.64 -1.18 -20.20
C LYS A 713 -28.62 -1.89 -19.27
N LEU A 714 -28.24 -2.10 -18.00
CA LEU A 714 -29.15 -2.68 -16.99
C LEU A 714 -30.36 -1.77 -16.74
N ASN A 715 -30.17 -0.46 -16.75
CA ASN A 715 -31.23 0.52 -16.59
C ASN A 715 -32.12 0.63 -17.82
N ASP A 716 -31.57 0.55 -19.04
CA ASP A 716 -32.35 0.56 -20.29
C ASP A 716 -33.46 -0.51 -20.22
N GLU A 717 -33.13 -1.74 -19.83
CA GLU A 717 -34.12 -2.82 -19.70
C GLU A 717 -35.11 -2.60 -18.55
N ARG A 718 -34.64 -2.13 -17.40
CA ARG A 718 -35.52 -1.88 -16.26
C ARG A 718 -36.49 -0.73 -16.52
N TYR A 719 -36.04 0.33 -17.17
CA TYR A 719 -36.92 1.45 -17.50
C TYR A 719 -37.87 1.13 -18.65
N LYS A 720 -37.50 0.26 -19.60
CA LYS A 720 -38.49 -0.30 -20.55
C LYS A 720 -39.65 -0.95 -19.81
N LEU A 721 -39.37 -1.77 -18.79
CA LEU A 721 -40.40 -2.37 -17.94
C LEU A 721 -41.15 -1.34 -17.08
N LEU A 722 -40.44 -0.41 -16.43
CA LEU A 722 -41.08 0.59 -15.56
C LEU A 722 -41.99 1.56 -16.32
N ARG A 723 -41.71 1.86 -17.60
CA ARG A 723 -42.59 2.69 -18.44
C ARG A 723 -44.01 2.13 -18.56
N GLU A 724 -44.19 0.82 -18.43
CA GLU A 724 -45.51 0.20 -18.48
C GLU A 724 -46.35 0.48 -17.22
N PHE A 725 -45.70 0.78 -16.09
CA PHE A 725 -46.35 0.82 -14.77
C PHE A 725 -46.24 2.15 -14.03
N VAL A 726 -45.28 3.01 -14.39
CA VAL A 726 -45.03 4.30 -13.73
C VAL A 726 -45.44 5.43 -14.68
N PRO A 727 -46.58 6.10 -14.43
CA PRO A 727 -47.00 7.28 -15.20
C PRO A 727 -45.98 8.42 -15.03
N ASN A 728 -45.81 9.23 -16.08
CA ASN A 728 -44.91 10.40 -16.09
C ASN A 728 -43.47 10.09 -15.65
N LEU A 729 -42.98 8.87 -15.92
CA LEU A 729 -41.61 8.45 -15.61
C LEU A 729 -40.54 9.45 -16.10
N GLU A 730 -40.83 10.15 -17.20
CA GLU A 730 -39.95 11.15 -17.83
C GLU A 730 -39.69 12.39 -16.96
N GLU A 731 -40.57 12.68 -15.99
CA GLU A 731 -40.41 13.82 -15.09
C GLU A 731 -39.44 13.52 -13.93
N TYR A 732 -39.23 12.24 -13.60
CA TYR A 732 -38.37 11.82 -12.51
C TYR A 732 -36.89 12.02 -12.83
N ASP A 733 -36.16 12.64 -11.90
CA ASP A 733 -34.73 12.92 -12.03
C ASP A 733 -33.91 11.65 -12.31
N ALA A 734 -34.30 10.51 -11.73
CA ALA A 734 -33.62 9.24 -11.97
C ALA A 734 -33.66 8.79 -13.44
N PHE A 735 -34.75 9.07 -14.16
CA PHE A 735 -34.87 8.76 -15.58
C PHE A 735 -34.15 9.80 -16.45
N LYS A 736 -34.21 11.09 -16.09
CA LYS A 736 -33.41 12.14 -16.73
C LYS A 736 -31.91 11.86 -16.62
N ASN A 737 -31.46 11.43 -15.43
CA ASN A 737 -30.08 11.00 -15.18
C ASN A 737 -29.68 9.83 -16.08
N HIS A 738 -30.58 8.87 -16.34
CA HIS A 738 -30.32 7.76 -17.25
C HIS A 738 -30.11 8.21 -18.69
N LEU A 739 -30.97 9.09 -19.21
CA LEU A 739 -30.83 9.65 -20.55
C LEU A 739 -29.53 10.45 -20.69
N ARG A 740 -29.24 11.33 -19.72
CA ARG A 740 -28.00 12.12 -19.72
C ARG A 740 -26.76 11.23 -19.63
N ALA A 741 -26.79 10.17 -18.83
CA ALA A 741 -25.68 9.23 -18.75
C ALA A 741 -25.40 8.54 -20.10
N LYS A 742 -26.44 8.23 -20.88
CA LYS A 742 -26.30 7.63 -22.22
C LYS A 742 -25.63 8.58 -23.21
N GLU A 743 -25.99 9.86 -23.17
CA GLU A 743 -25.33 10.91 -23.95
C GLU A 743 -23.85 11.04 -23.55
N LEU A 744 -23.58 11.16 -22.24
CA LEU A 744 -22.22 11.29 -21.71
C LEU A 744 -21.33 10.09 -22.05
N ILE A 745 -21.87 8.86 -22.07
CA ILE A 745 -21.12 7.66 -22.50
C ILE A 745 -20.69 7.78 -23.96
N ASN A 746 -21.56 8.30 -24.83
CA ASN A 746 -21.23 8.49 -26.24
C ASN A 746 -20.23 9.64 -26.41
N GLU A 747 -20.45 10.77 -25.74
CA GLU A 747 -19.50 11.90 -25.71
C GLU A 747 -18.12 11.46 -25.19
N ALA A 748 -18.08 10.56 -24.20
CA ALA A 748 -16.84 10.00 -23.67
C ALA A 748 -16.12 9.09 -24.68
N ARG A 749 -16.86 8.22 -25.38
CA ARG A 749 -16.31 7.38 -26.46
C ARG A 749 -15.75 8.23 -27.59
N ASP A 750 -16.45 9.30 -27.96
CA ASP A 750 -16.00 10.25 -28.97
C ASP A 750 -14.75 11.00 -28.50
N ALA A 751 -14.73 11.51 -27.27
CA ALA A 751 -13.56 12.17 -26.70
C ALA A 751 -12.34 11.24 -26.65
N PHE A 752 -12.53 9.97 -26.24
CA PHE A 752 -11.47 8.97 -26.23
C PHE A 752 -10.94 8.67 -27.63
N SER A 753 -11.83 8.49 -28.62
CA SER A 753 -11.46 8.23 -30.01
C SER A 753 -10.74 9.42 -30.66
N ASN A 754 -10.95 10.63 -30.14
CA ASN A 754 -10.25 11.86 -30.54
C ASN A 754 -9.02 12.16 -29.67
N HIS A 755 -8.54 11.20 -28.87
CA HIS A 755 -7.37 11.32 -28.00
C HIS A 755 -7.47 12.47 -26.97
N LYS A 756 -8.68 12.76 -26.48
CA LYS A 756 -8.94 13.73 -25.38
C LYS A 756 -9.25 12.96 -24.10
N TYR A 757 -8.23 12.32 -23.53
CA TYR A 757 -8.32 11.40 -22.41
C TYR A 757 -8.75 12.08 -21.11
N LEU A 758 -8.24 13.27 -20.79
CA LEU A 758 -8.66 13.99 -19.59
C LEU A 758 -10.18 14.27 -19.63
N LYS A 759 -10.66 14.80 -20.76
CA LYS A 759 -12.09 15.06 -20.99
C LYS A 759 -12.91 13.78 -20.99
N ALA A 760 -12.44 12.73 -21.67
CA ALA A 760 -13.13 11.44 -21.71
C ALA A 760 -13.30 10.86 -20.31
N TYR A 761 -12.25 10.91 -19.48
CA TYR A 761 -12.28 10.38 -18.12
C TYR A 761 -13.28 11.13 -17.23
N ARG A 762 -13.30 12.48 -17.29
CA ARG A 762 -14.34 13.27 -16.60
C ARG A 762 -15.75 12.86 -17.01
N LEU A 763 -16.02 12.75 -18.31
CA LEU A 763 -17.33 12.36 -18.85
C LEU A 763 -17.74 10.94 -18.39
N ILE A 764 -16.79 10.01 -18.32
CA ILE A 764 -17.00 8.64 -17.81
C ILE A 764 -17.43 8.67 -16.34
N LEU A 765 -16.73 9.43 -15.50
CA LEU A 765 -17.04 9.51 -14.06
C LEU A 765 -18.44 10.09 -13.82
N GLU A 766 -18.80 11.14 -14.55
CA GLU A 766 -20.15 11.73 -14.49
C GLU A 766 -21.22 10.74 -14.97
N ALA A 767 -20.99 10.08 -16.12
CA ALA A 767 -21.91 9.08 -16.64
C ALA A 767 -22.10 7.89 -15.69
N TRP A 768 -21.02 7.44 -15.04
CA TRP A 768 -21.06 6.35 -14.07
C TRP A 768 -21.88 6.74 -12.85
N ASP A 769 -21.65 7.93 -12.28
CA ASP A 769 -22.41 8.41 -11.12
C ASP A 769 -23.91 8.52 -11.40
N LEU A 770 -24.27 9.12 -12.55
CA LEU A 770 -25.67 9.25 -12.98
C LEU A 770 -26.31 7.89 -13.26
N SER A 771 -25.60 6.99 -13.95
CA SER A 771 -26.08 5.62 -14.21
C SER A 771 -26.29 4.84 -12.92
N TYR A 772 -25.39 4.98 -11.94
CA TYR A 772 -25.51 4.31 -10.65
C TYR A 772 -26.66 4.87 -9.81
N LYS A 773 -26.81 6.20 -9.72
CA LYS A 773 -27.97 6.84 -9.06
C LYS A 773 -29.30 6.34 -9.64
N SER A 774 -29.36 6.29 -10.96
CA SER A 774 -30.50 5.77 -11.71
C SER A 774 -30.75 4.28 -11.45
N TYR A 775 -29.68 3.47 -11.37
CA TYR A 775 -29.75 2.05 -11.03
C TYR A 775 -30.30 1.81 -9.62
N ARG A 776 -29.87 2.58 -8.62
CA ARG A 776 -30.40 2.44 -7.25
C ARG A 776 -31.89 2.75 -7.19
N TYR A 777 -32.31 3.79 -7.91
CA TYR A 777 -33.72 4.16 -8.01
C TYR A 777 -34.55 3.05 -8.67
N SER A 778 -34.13 2.58 -9.86
CA SER A 778 -34.82 1.50 -10.56
C SER A 778 -34.84 0.23 -9.71
N ARG A 779 -33.72 -0.15 -9.08
CA ARG A 779 -33.65 -1.36 -8.25
C ARG A 779 -34.60 -1.32 -7.07
N LYS A 780 -34.70 -0.18 -6.38
CA LYS A 780 -35.61 0.00 -5.24
C LYS A 780 -37.06 -0.27 -5.64
N TRP A 781 -37.51 0.25 -6.79
CA TRP A 781 -38.84 -0.04 -7.32
C TRP A 781 -39.10 -1.54 -7.46
N PHE A 782 -38.18 -2.30 -8.06
CA PHE A 782 -38.35 -3.75 -8.23
C PHE A 782 -38.37 -4.48 -6.89
N GLU A 783 -37.57 -4.05 -5.91
CA GLU A 783 -37.53 -4.64 -4.57
C GLU A 783 -38.79 -4.36 -3.77
N ASP A 784 -39.24 -3.10 -3.69
CA ASP A 784 -40.46 -2.71 -2.99
C ASP A 784 -41.68 -3.43 -3.58
N THR A 785 -41.72 -3.52 -4.90
CA THR A 785 -42.74 -4.24 -5.69
C THR A 785 -42.72 -5.75 -5.43
N SER A 786 -41.53 -6.35 -5.30
CA SER A 786 -41.36 -7.77 -4.98
C SER A 786 -41.69 -8.09 -3.52
N LEU A 787 -41.38 -7.19 -2.57
CA LEU A 787 -41.67 -7.33 -1.13
C LEU A 787 -43.16 -7.15 -0.82
N ALA A 788 -43.89 -6.39 -1.62
CA ALA A 788 -45.33 -6.23 -1.49
C ALA A 788 -46.09 -7.55 -1.73
N VAL A 789 -45.62 -8.40 -2.65
CA VAL A 789 -46.28 -9.66 -3.02
C VAL A 789 -46.43 -10.62 -1.82
N PRO A 790 -45.36 -10.95 -1.06
CA PRO A 790 -45.45 -11.65 0.22
C PRO A 790 -46.46 -11.08 1.22
N PHE A 791 -46.45 -9.76 1.40
CA PHE A 791 -47.30 -9.08 2.37
C PHE A 791 -48.77 -9.24 2.01
N PHE A 792 -49.14 -9.00 0.74
CA PHE A 792 -50.50 -9.22 0.26
C PHE A 792 -50.88 -10.70 0.31
N ALA A 793 -49.98 -11.61 -0.05
CA ALA A 793 -50.21 -13.06 0.05
C ALA A 793 -50.54 -13.50 1.50
N ALA A 794 -49.87 -12.93 2.50
CA ALA A 794 -50.17 -13.19 3.92
C ALA A 794 -51.55 -12.67 4.33
N LEU A 795 -51.98 -11.51 3.83
CA LEU A 795 -53.29 -10.92 4.11
C LEU A 795 -54.45 -11.61 3.36
N MET A 796 -54.17 -12.27 2.23
CA MET A 796 -55.19 -12.96 1.45
C MET A 796 -55.87 -14.09 2.22
N ILE A 797 -55.17 -14.82 3.09
CA ILE A 797 -55.74 -15.96 3.82
C ILE A 797 -56.82 -15.54 4.83
N PRO A 798 -56.56 -14.62 5.78
CA PRO A 798 -57.61 -14.13 6.66
C PRO A 798 -58.72 -13.43 5.88
N PHE A 799 -58.41 -12.73 4.79
CA PHE A 799 -59.41 -12.13 3.91
C PHE A 799 -60.36 -13.17 3.30
N VAL A 800 -59.82 -14.25 2.71
CA VAL A 800 -60.62 -15.35 2.12
C VAL A 800 -61.51 -16.00 3.18
N ILE A 801 -60.99 -16.21 4.39
CA ILE A 801 -61.76 -16.77 5.50
C ILE A 801 -62.92 -15.86 5.91
N ILE A 802 -62.65 -14.56 6.04
CA ILE A 802 -63.66 -13.57 6.46
C ILE A 802 -64.71 -13.37 5.36
N VAL A 803 -64.31 -13.23 4.10
CA VAL A 803 -65.21 -13.02 2.97
C VAL A 803 -66.13 -14.23 2.75
N GLU A 804 -65.59 -15.45 2.82
CA GLU A 804 -66.43 -16.66 2.73
C GLU A 804 -67.46 -16.72 3.85
N LYS A 805 -67.05 -16.44 5.10
CA LYS A 805 -67.96 -16.39 6.25
C LYS A 805 -69.01 -15.28 6.13
N LEU A 806 -68.65 -14.13 5.55
CA LEU A 806 -69.54 -12.98 5.37
C LEU A 806 -70.57 -13.19 4.25
N THR A 807 -70.16 -13.81 3.13
CA THR A 807 -70.97 -13.93 1.91
C THR A 807 -71.74 -15.25 1.82
N PHE A 808 -71.05 -16.38 1.89
CA PHE A 808 -71.64 -17.71 1.62
C PHE A 808 -71.90 -18.52 2.90
N ASN A 809 -70.92 -18.61 3.80
CA ASN A 809 -70.91 -19.45 5.01
C ASN A 809 -71.31 -20.92 4.74
N LEU A 810 -70.66 -21.52 3.74
CA LEU A 810 -70.96 -22.89 3.32
C LEU A 810 -70.41 -23.91 4.33
N ARG A 811 -70.96 -25.11 4.35
CA ARG A 811 -70.56 -26.20 5.27
C ARG A 811 -70.05 -27.41 4.49
N GLY A 812 -69.16 -28.18 5.12
CA GLY A 812 -68.58 -29.40 4.52
C GLY A 812 -67.67 -29.10 3.33
N PHE A 813 -67.59 -30.03 2.37
CA PHE A 813 -66.68 -29.94 1.21
C PHE A 813 -66.92 -28.69 0.33
N LYS A 814 -68.18 -28.22 0.25
CA LYS A 814 -68.54 -26.99 -0.48
C LYS A 814 -67.81 -25.75 0.05
N LYS A 815 -67.43 -25.75 1.34
CA LYS A 815 -66.66 -24.67 1.97
C LYS A 815 -65.24 -24.57 1.44
N ILE A 816 -64.59 -25.71 1.22
CA ILE A 816 -63.24 -25.77 0.68
C ILE A 816 -63.23 -25.24 -0.76
N ILE A 817 -64.23 -25.65 -1.56
CA ILE A 817 -64.41 -25.13 -2.93
C ILE A 817 -64.62 -23.61 -2.90
N SER A 818 -65.42 -23.09 -1.95
CA SER A 818 -65.62 -21.64 -1.79
C SER A 818 -64.33 -20.91 -1.42
N TYR A 819 -63.49 -21.45 -0.54
CA TYR A 819 -62.20 -20.87 -0.21
C TYR A 819 -61.26 -20.84 -1.42
N LEU A 820 -61.17 -21.95 -2.15
CA LEU A 820 -60.35 -22.02 -3.37
C LEU A 820 -60.85 -21.04 -4.44
N GLY A 821 -62.17 -20.91 -4.61
CA GLY A 821 -62.78 -19.96 -5.54
C GLY A 821 -62.48 -18.51 -5.18
N ILE A 822 -62.74 -18.10 -3.92
CA ILE A 822 -62.48 -16.73 -3.46
C ILE A 822 -60.97 -16.43 -3.53
N PHE A 823 -60.12 -17.37 -3.11
CA PHE A 823 -58.67 -17.21 -3.21
C PHE A 823 -58.23 -17.01 -4.66
N SER A 824 -58.72 -17.84 -5.60
CA SER A 824 -58.36 -17.74 -7.02
C SER A 824 -58.81 -16.42 -7.66
N VAL A 825 -60.03 -15.97 -7.36
CA VAL A 825 -60.55 -14.68 -7.85
C VAL A 825 -59.75 -13.51 -7.28
N THR A 826 -59.49 -13.53 -5.97
CA THR A 826 -58.72 -12.47 -5.31
C THR A 826 -57.28 -12.44 -5.81
N LEU A 827 -56.69 -13.62 -6.06
CA LEU A 827 -55.34 -13.74 -6.62
C LEU A 827 -55.28 -13.17 -8.04
N THR A 828 -56.27 -13.51 -8.87
CA THR A 828 -56.37 -12.98 -10.24
C THR A 828 -56.53 -11.46 -10.23
N ALA A 829 -57.35 -10.93 -9.31
CA ALA A 829 -57.52 -9.49 -9.15
C ALA A 829 -56.20 -8.80 -8.76
N PHE A 830 -55.44 -9.34 -7.80
CA PHE A 830 -54.11 -8.81 -7.46
C PHE A 830 -53.11 -8.95 -8.59
N TYR A 831 -53.15 -10.05 -9.35
CA TYR A 831 -52.29 -10.25 -10.51
C TYR A 831 -52.49 -9.14 -11.54
N VAL A 832 -53.75 -8.77 -11.83
CA VAL A 832 -54.08 -7.74 -12.82
C VAL A 832 -53.88 -6.32 -12.28
N LEU A 833 -54.24 -6.06 -11.02
CA LEU A 833 -54.27 -4.70 -10.46
C LEU A 833 -52.95 -4.25 -9.84
N HIS A 834 -52.12 -5.18 -9.36
CA HIS A 834 -50.91 -4.83 -8.62
C HIS A 834 -49.65 -5.13 -9.46
N PRO A 835 -48.87 -4.11 -9.86
CA PRO A 835 -47.71 -4.27 -10.75
C PRO A 835 -46.62 -5.21 -10.18
N GLY A 836 -46.59 -5.38 -8.84
CA GLY A 836 -45.94 -6.48 -8.10
C GLY A 836 -45.87 -7.82 -8.82
N PHE A 837 -47.03 -8.27 -9.29
CA PHE A 837 -47.19 -9.60 -9.84
C PHE A 837 -46.77 -9.69 -11.32
N HIS A 838 -46.52 -8.57 -11.99
CA HIS A 838 -45.95 -8.57 -13.33
C HIS A 838 -44.43 -8.37 -13.31
N ILE A 839 -43.91 -7.67 -12.29
CA ILE A 839 -42.50 -7.30 -12.16
C ILE A 839 -41.66 -8.37 -11.43
N ALA A 840 -42.27 -9.15 -10.52
CA ALA A 840 -41.55 -10.18 -9.79
C ALA A 840 -41.04 -11.31 -10.73
N ALA A 841 -39.81 -11.79 -10.49
CA ALA A 841 -39.18 -12.83 -11.33
C ALA A 841 -39.99 -14.14 -11.42
N SER A 842 -40.71 -14.49 -10.34
CA SER A 842 -41.71 -15.54 -10.35
C SER A 842 -42.75 -15.30 -9.25
N PRO A 843 -43.82 -14.54 -9.54
CA PRO A 843 -44.86 -14.22 -8.56
C PRO A 843 -45.53 -15.47 -8.03
N VAL A 844 -45.73 -16.46 -8.90
CA VAL A 844 -46.33 -17.76 -8.58
C VAL A 844 -45.48 -18.51 -7.55
N MET A 845 -44.16 -18.54 -7.71
CA MET A 845 -43.27 -19.22 -6.74
C MET A 845 -43.25 -18.53 -5.39
N ILE A 846 -43.33 -17.19 -5.36
CA ILE A 846 -43.45 -16.44 -4.10
C ILE A 846 -44.75 -16.83 -3.38
N ILE A 847 -45.88 -16.88 -4.10
CA ILE A 847 -47.18 -17.28 -3.53
C ILE A 847 -47.13 -18.73 -3.06
N ILE A 848 -46.55 -19.66 -3.83
CA ILE A 848 -46.41 -21.07 -3.43
C ILE A 848 -45.54 -21.17 -2.18
N GLY A 849 -44.38 -20.51 -2.14
CA GLY A 849 -43.48 -20.51 -0.99
C GLY A 849 -44.16 -19.96 0.27
N PHE A 850 -44.89 -18.84 0.15
CA PHE A 850 -45.66 -18.30 1.27
C PHE A 850 -46.84 -19.18 1.67
N SER A 851 -47.52 -19.79 0.71
CA SER A 851 -48.61 -20.74 0.98
C SER A 851 -48.06 -21.96 1.73
N VAL A 852 -46.91 -22.50 1.33
CA VAL A 852 -46.22 -23.59 2.04
C VAL A 852 -45.82 -23.16 3.45
N LEU A 853 -45.25 -21.96 3.62
CA LEU A 853 -44.89 -21.42 4.92
C LEU A 853 -46.12 -21.30 5.83
N ILE A 854 -47.25 -20.81 5.31
CA ILE A 854 -48.50 -20.68 6.08
C ILE A 854 -49.14 -22.05 6.34
N LEU A 855 -49.08 -23.00 5.41
CA LEU A 855 -49.54 -24.38 5.63
C LEU A 855 -48.67 -25.12 6.65
N SER A 856 -47.39 -24.76 6.75
CA SER A 856 -46.47 -25.29 7.77
C SER A 856 -46.67 -24.64 9.15
N PHE A 857 -47.27 -23.45 9.21
CA PHE A 857 -47.46 -22.69 10.45
C PHE A 857 -48.35 -23.41 11.49
N PRO A 858 -49.49 -24.03 11.13
CA PRO A 858 -50.25 -24.90 12.05
C PRO A 858 -49.43 -26.03 12.64
N ILE A 859 -48.52 -26.63 11.87
CA ILE A 859 -47.65 -27.72 12.34
C ILE A 859 -46.67 -27.17 13.37
N LEU A 860 -46.06 -26.02 13.12
CA LEU A 860 -45.20 -25.33 14.09
C LEU A 860 -45.96 -24.95 15.37
N MET A 861 -47.20 -24.45 15.24
CA MET A 861 -48.07 -24.13 16.38
C MET A 861 -48.44 -25.37 17.20
N VAL A 862 -48.70 -26.50 16.54
CA VAL A 862 -48.94 -27.78 17.21
C VAL A 862 -47.67 -28.22 17.96
N LEU A 863 -46.50 -28.13 17.34
CA LEU A 863 -45.21 -28.42 17.97
C LEU A 863 -44.93 -27.52 19.18
N LEU A 864 -45.09 -26.21 19.05
CA LEU A 864 -44.92 -25.25 20.14
C LEU A 864 -45.96 -25.46 21.25
N ARG A 865 -47.19 -25.85 20.91
CA ARG A 865 -48.21 -26.23 21.89
C ARG A 865 -47.77 -27.48 22.65
N TYR A 866 -47.26 -28.52 21.97
CA TYR A 866 -46.73 -29.70 22.64
C TYR A 866 -45.53 -29.36 23.53
N ALA A 867 -44.61 -28.51 23.06
CA ALA A 867 -43.48 -28.03 23.84
C ALA A 867 -43.93 -27.21 25.07
N SER A 868 -44.92 -26.33 24.90
CA SER A 868 -45.50 -25.53 25.96
C SER A 868 -46.23 -26.39 27.00
N GLU A 869 -47.01 -27.39 26.55
CA GLU A 869 -47.65 -28.37 27.45
C GLU A 869 -46.60 -29.22 28.17
N PHE A 870 -45.52 -29.62 27.51
CA PHE A 870 -44.40 -30.32 28.15
C PHE A 870 -43.70 -29.45 29.21
N ILE A 871 -43.38 -28.19 28.89
CA ILE A 871 -42.84 -27.22 29.84
C ILE A 871 -43.81 -26.99 31.01
N ARG A 872 -45.11 -26.93 30.73
CA ARG A 872 -46.15 -26.78 31.74
C ARG A 872 -46.18 -28.00 32.67
N VAL A 873 -46.13 -29.22 32.13
CA VAL A 873 -46.02 -30.45 32.91
C VAL A 873 -44.78 -30.42 33.81
N VAL A 874 -43.60 -30.09 33.24
CA VAL A 874 -42.33 -29.97 33.99
C VAL A 874 -42.40 -28.90 35.09
N ARG A 875 -42.98 -27.73 34.78
CA ARG A 875 -43.15 -26.60 35.73
C ARG A 875 -44.10 -26.97 36.87
N ILE A 876 -45.21 -27.65 36.57
CA ILE A 876 -46.16 -28.13 37.58
C ILE A 876 -45.48 -29.14 38.53
N THR A 877 -44.64 -30.04 38.02
CA THR A 877 -43.86 -30.98 38.86
C THR A 877 -42.79 -30.34 39.74
N ARG A 878 -42.28 -29.13 39.40
CA ARG A 878 -41.21 -28.45 40.19
C ARG A 878 -41.69 -27.31 41.09
N ILE A 879 -42.78 -26.60 40.76
CA ILE A 879 -43.14 -25.31 41.39
C ILE A 879 -44.55 -25.33 42.03
N GLY A 880 -45.37 -26.36 41.77
CA GLY A 880 -46.73 -26.44 42.31
C GLY A 880 -47.78 -25.64 41.51
N MET A 881 -49.04 -26.08 41.57
CA MET A 881 -50.13 -25.59 40.70
C MET A 881 -50.61 -24.18 41.06
N HIS A 882 -50.28 -23.17 40.26
CA HIS A 882 -51.02 -21.90 40.17
C HIS A 882 -51.09 -21.45 38.70
N GLU A 883 -52.18 -21.82 37.99
CA GLU A 883 -52.90 -21.01 36.97
C GLU A 883 -53.89 -21.88 36.15
N VAL A 884 -55.14 -21.42 36.04
CA VAL A 884 -56.10 -21.86 35.02
C VAL A 884 -56.01 -20.90 33.84
N GLY A 885 -55.30 -21.31 32.80
CA GLY A 885 -55.23 -20.57 31.54
C GLY A 885 -56.49 -20.80 30.71
N MET A 886 -57.44 -19.87 30.74
CA MET A 886 -58.41 -19.76 29.64
C MET A 886 -57.65 -19.36 28.37
N SER A 887 -57.82 -20.11 27.28
CA SER A 887 -57.27 -19.71 25.98
C SER A 887 -57.93 -18.42 25.52
N ARG A 888 -57.26 -17.29 25.74
CA ARG A 888 -57.69 -15.97 25.25
C ARG A 888 -57.90 -15.98 23.73
N LEU A 889 -57.13 -16.80 23.00
CA LEU A 889 -57.27 -17.04 21.56
C LEU A 889 -58.59 -17.74 21.19
N GLY A 890 -59.00 -18.76 21.94
CA GLY A 890 -60.27 -19.46 21.68
C GLY A 890 -61.50 -18.60 21.95
N MET A 891 -61.44 -17.69 22.94
CA MET A 891 -62.49 -16.70 23.17
C MET A 891 -62.52 -15.63 22.07
N ALA A 892 -61.35 -15.17 21.62
CA ALA A 892 -61.25 -14.23 20.52
C ALA A 892 -61.81 -14.80 19.20
N ASP A 893 -61.51 -16.06 18.86
CA ASP A 893 -62.05 -16.71 17.65
C ASP A 893 -63.59 -16.82 17.66
N ARG A 894 -64.18 -17.16 18.82
CA ARG A 894 -65.64 -17.14 18.99
C ARG A 894 -66.21 -15.74 18.87
N ALA A 895 -65.57 -14.74 19.48
CA ALA A 895 -66.02 -13.35 19.41
C ALA A 895 -65.95 -12.80 17.97
N ILE A 896 -64.88 -13.08 17.23
CA ILE A 896 -64.73 -12.73 15.81
C ILE A 896 -65.81 -13.42 14.97
N SER A 897 -66.03 -14.72 15.18
CA SER A 897 -67.04 -15.47 14.44
C SER A 897 -68.47 -14.95 14.70
N ILE A 898 -68.81 -14.62 15.95
CA ILE A 898 -70.09 -14.01 16.32
C ILE A 898 -70.21 -12.60 15.70
N GLY A 899 -69.14 -11.81 15.73
CA GLY A 899 -69.09 -10.48 15.11
C GLY A 899 -69.40 -10.51 13.60
N ILE A 900 -68.81 -11.48 12.87
CA ILE A 900 -69.07 -11.66 11.44
C ILE A 900 -70.52 -12.07 11.17
N GLU A 901 -71.11 -12.93 12.00
CA GLU A 901 -72.53 -13.30 11.88
C GLU A 901 -73.48 -12.10 12.08
N PHE A 902 -73.17 -11.20 13.02
CA PHE A 902 -73.94 -9.96 13.21
C PHE A 902 -73.80 -8.98 12.03
N MET A 903 -72.61 -8.90 11.41
CA MET A 903 -72.41 -8.09 10.19
C MET A 903 -73.26 -8.61 9.03
N ARG A 904 -73.34 -9.93 8.86
CA ARG A 904 -74.19 -10.53 7.83
C ARG A 904 -75.68 -10.27 8.04
N LYS A 905 -76.17 -10.32 9.29
CA LYS A 905 -77.58 -10.04 9.64
C LYS A 905 -78.00 -8.58 9.36
N ARG A 906 -77.06 -7.62 9.37
CA ARG A 906 -77.30 -6.19 9.13
C ARG A 906 -76.59 -5.70 7.86
N SER A 907 -76.83 -6.38 6.75
CA SER A 907 -76.11 -6.21 5.48
C SER A 907 -75.99 -4.76 5.00
N LEU A 908 -77.07 -3.96 5.00
CA LEU A 908 -77.03 -2.57 4.55
C LEU A 908 -76.07 -1.71 5.38
N ARG A 909 -76.14 -1.82 6.71
CA ARG A 909 -75.27 -1.08 7.63
C ARG A 909 -73.82 -1.52 7.46
N SER A 910 -73.57 -2.83 7.37
CA SER A 910 -72.22 -3.37 7.20
C SER A 910 -71.59 -2.97 5.86
N VAL A 911 -72.35 -2.95 4.77
CA VAL A 911 -71.88 -2.48 3.45
C VAL A 911 -71.53 -0.99 3.51
N LEU A 912 -72.41 -0.15 4.05
CA LEU A 912 -72.13 1.29 4.17
C LEU A 912 -70.91 1.59 5.06
N THR A 913 -70.74 0.82 6.15
CA THR A 913 -69.59 0.97 7.04
C THR A 913 -68.29 0.53 6.36
N LEU A 914 -68.32 -0.60 5.64
CA LEU A 914 -67.17 -1.07 4.87
C LEU A 914 -66.79 -0.10 3.75
N ILE A 915 -67.76 0.42 2.99
CA ILE A 915 -67.50 1.44 1.96
C ILE A 915 -66.87 2.69 2.59
N SER A 916 -67.39 3.16 3.72
CA SER A 916 -66.83 4.31 4.41
C SER A 916 -65.40 4.07 4.87
N ILE A 917 -65.10 2.89 5.46
CA ILE A 917 -63.75 2.52 5.85
C ILE A 917 -62.83 2.41 4.63
N ILE A 918 -63.29 1.79 3.54
CA ILE A 918 -62.52 1.65 2.30
C ILE A 918 -62.18 3.03 1.73
N ILE A 919 -63.16 3.93 1.63
CA ILE A 919 -62.93 5.30 1.14
C ILE A 919 -61.98 6.05 2.07
N MET A 920 -62.17 5.97 3.38
CA MET A 920 -61.30 6.64 4.35
C MET A 920 -59.86 6.14 4.26
N VAL A 921 -59.66 4.82 4.23
CA VAL A 921 -58.32 4.21 4.10
C VAL A 921 -57.70 4.55 2.75
N ALA A 922 -58.47 4.48 1.66
CA ALA A 922 -58.01 4.86 0.31
C ALA A 922 -57.60 6.33 0.25
N SER A 923 -58.38 7.24 0.84
CA SER A 923 -58.04 8.67 0.90
C SER A 923 -56.80 8.93 1.76
N LEU A 924 -56.70 8.31 2.94
CA LEU A 924 -55.54 8.47 3.81
C LEU A 924 -54.25 7.92 3.17
N THR A 925 -54.33 6.75 2.54
CA THR A 925 -53.19 6.15 1.82
C THR A 925 -52.78 6.96 0.59
N SER A 926 -53.74 7.55 -0.12
CA SER A 926 -53.44 8.43 -1.26
C SER A 926 -52.80 9.77 -0.85
N LEU A 927 -53.05 10.26 0.37
CA LEU A 927 -52.51 11.54 0.88
C LEU A 927 -51.15 11.41 1.59
N THR A 928 -50.72 10.19 1.94
CA THR A 928 -49.51 9.97 2.75
C THR A 928 -48.30 9.66 1.88
N SER A 929 -47.85 10.64 1.07
CA SER A 929 -46.50 10.59 0.47
C SER A 929 -45.55 11.46 1.30
N ILE A 930 -44.60 10.84 1.99
CA ILE A 930 -43.52 11.54 2.70
C ILE A 930 -42.27 11.45 1.83
N GLU A 931 -41.84 12.57 1.25
CA GLU A 931 -40.54 12.70 0.61
C GLU A 931 -39.60 13.49 1.53
N ALA A 932 -38.39 12.94 1.75
CA ALA A 932 -37.33 13.62 2.48
C ALA A 932 -36.47 14.41 1.49
N TYR A 933 -36.44 15.74 1.64
CA TYR A 933 -35.60 16.62 0.83
C TYR A 933 -34.32 16.99 1.60
N THR A 934 -33.16 16.92 0.93
CA THR A 934 -31.86 17.35 1.49
C THR A 934 -31.44 18.66 0.83
N PHE A 935 -31.02 19.64 1.62
CA PHE A 935 -30.46 20.90 1.13
C PHE A 935 -29.13 21.20 1.83
N THR A 936 -28.22 21.85 1.11
CA THR A 936 -26.92 22.26 1.66
C THR A 936 -27.07 23.61 2.35
N LYS A 937 -26.62 23.72 3.60
CA LYS A 937 -26.68 24.97 4.38
C LYS A 937 -25.28 25.60 4.45
N PRO A 938 -25.07 26.81 3.92
CA PRO A 938 -23.79 27.51 4.09
C PRO A 938 -23.60 27.94 5.54
N SER A 939 -22.37 27.86 6.04
CA SER A 939 -21.96 28.41 7.33
C SER A 939 -20.98 29.56 7.08
N PRO A 940 -21.24 30.78 7.57
CA PRO A 940 -20.32 31.90 7.39
C PRO A 940 -18.99 31.65 8.12
N GLY A 941 -17.87 31.89 7.42
CA GLY A 941 -16.53 31.85 8.00
C GLY A 941 -16.25 33.07 8.89
N LYS A 942 -15.12 33.05 9.61
CA LYS A 942 -14.63 34.19 10.40
C LYS A 942 -13.68 35.03 9.54
N GLY A 943 -13.87 36.36 9.51
CA GLY A 943 -12.95 37.31 8.86
C GLY A 943 -13.25 37.61 7.37
N PRO A 944 -12.57 38.62 6.79
CA PRO A 944 -12.65 38.94 5.37
C PRO A 944 -11.91 37.89 4.53
N ALA A 945 -12.43 37.58 3.33
CA ALA A 945 -11.75 36.69 2.40
C ALA A 945 -10.52 37.37 1.77
N THR A 946 -9.39 36.65 1.72
CA THR A 946 -8.12 37.13 1.13
C THR A 946 -8.11 37.14 -0.38
N TYR A 947 -8.96 36.34 -1.01
CA TYR A 947 -9.17 36.29 -2.45
C TYR A 947 -10.63 35.88 -2.76
N GLN A 948 -11.07 36.16 -3.98
CA GLN A 948 -12.37 35.71 -4.48
C GLN A 948 -12.21 34.34 -5.15
N GLY A 949 -12.62 33.26 -4.48
CA GLY A 949 -12.49 31.92 -5.01
C GLY A 949 -13.10 30.84 -4.12
N ILE A 950 -12.86 29.58 -4.46
CA ILE A 950 -13.29 28.41 -3.70
C ILE A 950 -12.05 27.71 -3.16
N TYR A 951 -11.89 27.66 -1.85
CA TYR A 951 -10.89 26.84 -1.20
C TYR A 951 -11.48 25.46 -0.89
N ILE A 952 -10.86 24.40 -1.40
CA ILE A 952 -11.29 23.03 -1.16
C ILE A 952 -10.29 22.36 -0.23
N HIS A 953 -10.74 21.97 0.96
CA HIS A 953 -9.96 21.22 1.93
C HIS A 953 -10.88 20.28 2.72
N LYS A 954 -10.30 19.34 3.46
CA LYS A 954 -11.06 18.51 4.42
C LYS A 954 -11.34 19.29 5.70
N GLU A 955 -12.48 19.04 6.33
CA GLU A 955 -12.97 19.77 7.53
C GLU A 955 -11.97 19.75 8.71
N HIS A 956 -11.23 18.65 8.88
CA HIS A 956 -10.14 18.55 9.86
C HIS A 956 -8.80 18.38 9.14
N TRP A 957 -7.88 19.32 9.33
CA TRP A 957 -6.48 19.24 8.91
C TRP A 957 -5.75 18.17 9.74
N GLY A 958 -6.06 16.89 9.48
CA GLY A 958 -5.30 15.76 10.04
C GLY A 958 -6.05 14.66 10.78
N ALA A 959 -7.40 14.62 10.72
CA ALA A 959 -8.14 13.43 11.12
C ALA A 959 -8.31 12.50 9.89
N GLY A 960 -7.55 11.41 9.82
CA GLY A 960 -7.62 10.42 8.73
C GLY A 960 -6.59 10.66 7.61
N SER A 961 -6.99 10.47 6.34
CA SER A 961 -6.11 10.72 5.19
C SER A 961 -5.92 12.23 4.97
N TYR A 962 -4.71 12.73 5.21
CA TYR A 962 -4.30 14.14 5.14
C TYR A 962 -4.42 14.80 3.76
N SER A 963 -4.50 14.03 2.67
CA SER A 963 -4.45 14.53 1.29
C SER A 963 -5.78 14.42 0.55
N LEU A 964 -6.05 15.39 -0.34
CA LEU A 964 -7.08 15.26 -1.38
C LEU A 964 -6.60 14.29 -2.49
N PRO A 965 -7.50 13.52 -3.13
CA PRO A 965 -7.12 12.60 -4.20
C PRO A 965 -6.61 13.34 -5.45
N VAL A 966 -5.59 12.80 -6.14
CA VAL A 966 -5.09 13.36 -7.42
C VAL A 966 -6.20 13.37 -8.48
N THR A 967 -7.07 12.35 -8.49
CA THR A 967 -8.25 12.26 -9.35
C THR A 967 -9.16 13.48 -9.24
N LEU A 968 -9.27 14.08 -8.04
CA LEU A 968 -10.08 15.30 -7.84
C LEU A 968 -9.44 16.50 -8.54
N LEU A 969 -8.11 16.64 -8.48
CA LEU A 969 -7.40 17.71 -9.18
C LEU A 969 -7.61 17.60 -10.70
N GLU A 970 -7.43 16.41 -11.28
CA GLU A 970 -7.66 16.17 -12.70
C GLU A 970 -9.12 16.44 -13.10
N PHE A 971 -10.08 16.02 -12.26
CA PHE A 971 -11.50 16.29 -12.48
C PHE A 971 -11.81 17.80 -12.49
N ILE A 972 -11.32 18.56 -11.51
CA ILE A 972 -11.53 20.00 -11.41
C ILE A 972 -10.85 20.72 -12.59
N LYS A 973 -9.63 20.35 -12.95
CA LYS A 973 -8.93 20.87 -14.15
C LYS A 973 -9.77 20.67 -15.41
N SER A 974 -10.30 19.47 -15.62
CA SER A 974 -11.15 19.16 -16.77
C SER A 974 -12.50 19.90 -16.80
N MET A 975 -13.02 20.27 -15.63
CA MET A 975 -14.32 20.97 -15.50
C MET A 975 -14.18 22.48 -15.64
N TYR A 976 -13.16 23.06 -15.00
CA TYR A 976 -13.08 24.49 -14.74
C TYR A 976 -11.78 25.13 -15.21
N GLY A 977 -10.79 24.37 -15.71
CA GLY A 977 -9.49 24.91 -16.11
C GLY A 977 -9.56 26.01 -17.18
N ASP A 978 -10.59 25.99 -18.05
CA ASP A 978 -10.82 27.03 -19.06
C ASP A 978 -11.46 28.31 -18.47
N ASN A 979 -12.08 28.22 -17.29
CA ASN A 979 -12.89 29.28 -16.68
C ASN A 979 -12.33 29.81 -15.35
N ALA A 980 -11.39 29.11 -14.73
CA ALA A 980 -10.84 29.42 -13.41
C ALA A 980 -9.39 28.95 -13.29
N THR A 981 -8.57 29.76 -12.61
CA THR A 981 -7.21 29.38 -12.20
C THR A 981 -7.27 28.33 -11.08
N ILE A 982 -6.57 27.21 -11.27
CA ILE A 982 -6.54 26.10 -10.30
C ILE A 982 -5.13 25.98 -9.75
N ALA A 983 -4.95 26.32 -8.46
CA ALA A 983 -3.67 26.24 -7.78
C ALA A 983 -3.70 25.12 -6.70
N PRO A 984 -3.10 23.94 -6.98
CA PRO A 984 -2.96 22.91 -5.97
C PRO A 984 -1.90 23.32 -4.93
N ARG A 985 -2.16 22.99 -3.66
CA ARG A 985 -1.25 23.22 -2.54
C ARG A 985 -0.85 21.90 -1.89
N ALA A 986 0.38 21.83 -1.43
CA ALA A 986 0.88 20.75 -0.59
C ALA A 986 1.57 21.33 0.64
N TRP A 987 1.56 20.59 1.74
CA TRP A 987 2.35 20.91 2.92
C TRP A 987 2.95 19.63 3.50
N LYS A 988 4.09 19.78 4.15
CA LYS A 988 4.77 18.70 4.84
C LYS A 988 5.28 19.21 6.18
N TYR A 989 4.70 18.68 7.25
CA TYR A 989 5.24 18.85 8.59
C TYR A 989 6.41 17.90 8.81
N THR A 990 7.35 18.27 9.68
CA THR A 990 8.23 17.26 10.26
C THR A 990 7.41 16.20 11.00
N PRO A 991 7.88 14.96 11.12
CA PRO A 991 7.20 13.90 11.88
C PRO A 991 6.92 14.25 13.36
N TYR A 992 7.48 15.36 13.85
CA TYR A 992 7.52 15.75 15.26
C TYR A 992 6.99 17.17 15.51
N SER A 993 6.07 17.66 14.69
CA SER A 993 5.51 19.02 14.77
C SER A 993 4.86 19.38 16.11
N GLY A 994 4.53 18.39 16.95
CA GLY A 994 4.02 18.58 18.32
C GLY A 994 5.08 18.62 19.43
N ILE A 995 6.37 18.43 19.12
CA ILE A 995 7.45 18.41 20.12
C ILE A 995 8.03 19.83 20.27
N ILE A 996 7.69 20.48 21.37
CA ILE A 996 8.28 21.77 21.78
C ILE A 996 9.80 21.57 21.98
N PRO A 997 10.67 22.43 21.43
CA PRO A 997 12.11 22.28 21.61
C PRO A 997 12.48 22.59 23.07
N PHE A 998 12.80 21.56 23.86
CA PHE A 998 13.54 21.78 25.11
C PHE A 998 14.97 22.22 24.76
N GLN A 999 15.32 23.42 25.22
CA GLN A 999 16.63 24.02 25.03
C GLN A 999 17.69 23.21 25.79
N TYR A 1000 18.55 22.50 25.06
CA TYR A 1000 19.80 21.95 25.60
C TYR A 1000 20.73 23.12 25.96
N LYS A 1001 20.75 23.53 27.23
CA LYS A 1001 21.56 24.67 27.70
C LYS A 1001 23.08 24.44 27.56
N ASP A 1002 23.54 23.19 27.53
CA ASP A 1002 24.96 22.83 27.59
C ASP A 1002 25.43 21.85 26.49
N SER A 1003 24.74 21.77 25.34
CA SER A 1003 25.17 20.95 24.19
C SER A 1003 25.79 21.78 23.06
N TRP A 1004 26.57 21.13 22.19
CA TRP A 1004 27.17 21.68 20.96
C TRP A 1004 26.15 22.25 19.96
N TRP A 1005 24.86 21.98 20.19
CA TRP A 1005 23.72 22.29 19.34
C TRP A 1005 22.81 23.39 19.92
N LYS A 1006 23.36 24.21 20.82
CA LYS A 1006 22.65 25.32 21.47
C LYS A 1006 22.01 26.24 20.40
N GLY A 1007 20.68 26.20 20.28
CA GLY A 1007 19.90 27.00 19.34
C GLY A 1007 19.31 26.25 18.12
N GLU A 1008 19.65 24.99 17.86
CA GLU A 1008 19.05 24.24 16.75
C GLU A 1008 17.73 23.56 17.13
N THR A 1009 16.66 23.83 16.36
CA THR A 1009 15.32 23.21 16.51
C THR A 1009 15.16 21.95 15.64
N ILE A 1010 14.09 21.17 15.89
CA ILE A 1010 13.72 20.02 15.06
C ILE A 1010 13.09 20.56 13.76
N GLY A 1011 13.66 20.21 12.61
CA GLY A 1011 13.23 20.74 11.32
C GLY A 1011 14.06 20.20 10.17
N PHE A 1012 13.55 20.37 8.95
CA PHE A 1012 14.31 20.22 7.72
C PHE A 1012 15.48 21.20 7.70
N LYS A 1013 16.64 20.76 7.24
CA LYS A 1013 17.90 21.49 7.36
C LYS A 1013 18.23 22.23 6.08
N LEU A 1014 18.38 23.55 6.21
CA LEU A 1014 18.80 24.45 5.16
C LEU A 1014 20.15 25.06 5.54
N ILE A 1015 21.11 25.04 4.62
CA ILE A 1015 22.50 25.43 4.84
C ILE A 1015 22.93 26.47 3.79
N TYR A 1016 23.55 27.55 4.24
CA TYR A 1016 24.13 28.59 3.38
C TYR A 1016 25.44 29.09 4.01
N GLU A 1017 26.55 29.09 3.26
CA GLU A 1017 27.87 29.57 3.72
C GLU A 1017 28.28 29.06 5.12
N GLY A 1018 27.97 27.79 5.42
CA GLY A 1018 28.28 27.16 6.71
C GLY A 1018 27.29 27.47 7.84
N LYS A 1019 26.37 28.44 7.67
CA LYS A 1019 25.23 28.65 8.57
C LYS A 1019 24.14 27.63 8.30
N ARG A 1020 23.41 27.23 9.34
CA ARG A 1020 22.38 26.19 9.28
C ARG A 1020 21.14 26.61 10.05
N VAL A 1021 19.99 26.46 9.41
CA VAL A 1021 18.68 26.72 10.01
C VAL A 1021 17.79 25.48 9.92
N SER A 1022 16.79 25.41 10.80
CA SER A 1022 15.85 24.29 10.87
C SER A 1022 14.43 24.75 10.57
N ILE A 1023 13.78 24.07 9.64
CA ILE A 1023 12.48 24.44 9.07
C ILE A 1023 11.44 23.41 9.50
N PRO A 1024 10.39 23.77 10.27
CA PRO A 1024 9.44 22.80 10.81
C PRO A 1024 8.41 22.32 9.77
N VAL A 1025 8.15 23.13 8.74
CA VAL A 1025 7.11 22.90 7.73
C VAL A 1025 7.60 23.31 6.35
N LEU A 1026 7.33 22.48 5.35
CA LEU A 1026 7.54 22.82 3.94
C LEU A 1026 6.19 23.06 3.29
N TRP A 1027 6.12 24.08 2.43
CA TRP A 1027 4.96 24.35 1.58
C TRP A 1027 5.32 24.11 0.12
N GLY A 1028 4.48 23.33 -0.55
CA GLY A 1028 4.48 23.15 -2.00
C GLY A 1028 3.41 24.05 -2.60
N LEU A 1029 3.84 25.16 -3.18
CA LEU A 1029 2.99 26.13 -3.86
C LEU A 1029 3.27 26.13 -5.35
N THR A 1030 2.29 26.57 -6.14
CA THR A 1030 2.37 26.59 -7.60
C THR A 1030 2.51 28.02 -8.14
N PRO A 1031 3.03 28.20 -9.37
CA PRO A 1031 3.07 29.50 -10.04
C PRO A 1031 1.71 30.21 -10.09
N GLU A 1032 0.64 29.44 -10.26
CA GLU A 1032 -0.75 29.89 -10.36
C GLU A 1032 -1.24 30.63 -9.10
N GLU A 1033 -0.64 30.38 -7.93
CA GLU A 1033 -0.98 31.10 -6.69
C GLU A 1033 -0.76 32.62 -6.80
N TYR A 1034 0.24 33.03 -7.58
CA TYR A 1034 0.52 34.44 -7.78
C TYR A 1034 -0.58 35.14 -8.58
N GLU A 1035 -1.25 34.42 -9.50
CA GLU A 1035 -2.37 34.96 -10.28
C GLU A 1035 -3.61 35.17 -9.40
N ILE A 1036 -3.85 34.28 -8.43
CA ILE A 1036 -4.94 34.38 -7.45
C ILE A 1036 -4.78 35.63 -6.57
N GLY A 1037 -3.54 36.08 -6.35
CA GLY A 1037 -3.22 37.39 -5.80
C GLY A 1037 -2.97 37.43 -4.29
N TRP A 1038 -3.27 36.37 -3.54
CA TRP A 1038 -3.03 36.32 -2.10
C TRP A 1038 -1.54 36.37 -1.69
N PRO A 1039 -0.55 35.85 -2.45
CA PRO A 1039 0.86 35.96 -2.05
C PRO A 1039 1.48 37.33 -2.34
N LYS A 1040 0.88 38.13 -3.24
CA LYS A 1040 1.47 39.40 -3.72
C LYS A 1040 1.79 40.41 -2.61
N PRO A 1041 0.93 40.61 -1.59
CA PRO A 1041 1.25 41.52 -0.49
C PRO A 1041 2.38 41.02 0.42
N TYR A 1042 2.72 39.73 0.36
CA TYR A 1042 3.69 39.10 1.25
C TYR A 1042 5.05 38.88 0.59
N LEU A 1043 5.15 38.83 -0.75
CA LEU A 1043 6.44 38.75 -1.43
C LEU A 1043 7.16 40.11 -1.34
N ILE A 1044 8.14 40.20 -0.44
CA ILE A 1044 8.85 41.46 -0.14
C ILE A 1044 10.13 41.64 -0.95
N HIS A 1045 10.79 40.55 -1.35
CA HIS A 1045 12.00 40.55 -2.19
C HIS A 1045 11.97 39.41 -3.22
N GLY A 1046 12.63 39.63 -4.36
CA GLY A 1046 12.77 38.65 -5.44
C GLY A 1046 11.50 38.38 -6.24
N GLU A 1047 11.35 37.14 -6.72
CA GLU A 1047 10.26 36.73 -7.60
C GLU A 1047 9.50 35.49 -7.09
N TRP A 1048 8.28 35.29 -7.61
CA TRP A 1048 7.50 34.08 -7.36
C TRP A 1048 7.95 32.93 -8.26
N PHE A 1049 7.45 31.72 -7.99
CA PHE A 1049 7.67 30.56 -8.85
C PHE A 1049 7.17 30.82 -10.28
N ALA A 1050 8.00 30.47 -11.28
CA ALA A 1050 7.63 30.47 -12.69
C ALA A 1050 7.33 29.04 -13.20
N PRO A 1051 6.48 28.87 -14.23
CA PRO A 1051 6.25 27.57 -14.85
C PRO A 1051 7.56 26.92 -15.33
N GLY A 1052 7.80 25.67 -14.95
CA GLY A 1052 9.02 24.94 -15.30
C GLY A 1052 10.24 25.23 -14.41
N SER A 1053 10.14 26.16 -13.45
CA SER A 1053 11.17 26.34 -12.43
C SER A 1053 11.34 25.07 -11.59
N SER A 1054 12.58 24.72 -11.30
CA SER A 1054 12.93 23.51 -10.53
C SER A 1054 14.13 23.79 -9.63
N ALA A 1055 14.19 23.11 -8.48
CA ALA A 1055 15.19 23.34 -7.43
C ALA A 1055 15.25 24.82 -7.00
N VAL A 1056 14.09 25.43 -6.81
CA VAL A 1056 13.94 26.81 -6.31
C VAL A 1056 13.13 26.81 -5.03
N MET A 1057 13.41 27.76 -4.15
CA MET A 1057 12.72 27.93 -2.87
C MET A 1057 12.40 29.41 -2.64
N ILE A 1058 11.34 29.64 -1.88
CA ILE A 1058 11.01 30.93 -1.28
C ILE A 1058 11.08 30.71 0.23
N VAL A 1059 11.75 31.62 0.93
CA VAL A 1059 11.90 31.56 2.39
C VAL A 1059 11.17 32.72 3.06
N THR A 1060 10.85 32.60 4.34
CA THR A 1060 10.32 33.74 5.09
C THR A 1060 11.44 34.71 5.45
N GLU A 1061 11.08 35.96 5.74
CA GLU A 1061 11.99 37.01 6.22
C GLU A 1061 12.83 36.53 7.39
N PHE A 1062 12.22 35.84 8.37
CA PHE A 1062 12.94 35.23 9.49
C PHE A 1062 14.09 34.32 9.04
N TYR A 1063 13.85 33.41 8.09
CA TYR A 1063 14.90 32.49 7.63
C TYR A 1063 15.94 33.16 6.74
N ALA A 1064 15.56 34.21 6.01
CA ALA A 1064 16.52 35.01 5.24
C ALA A 1064 17.51 35.75 6.17
N GLU A 1065 17.01 36.29 7.29
CA GLU A 1065 17.84 36.94 8.32
C GLU A 1065 18.77 35.94 9.01
N GLU A 1066 18.25 34.79 9.45
CA GLU A 1066 19.05 33.75 10.13
C GLU A 1066 20.18 33.22 9.23
N LEU A 1067 19.93 33.05 7.93
CA LEU A 1067 20.96 32.68 6.95
C LEU A 1067 21.87 33.86 6.58
N GLY A 1068 21.47 35.11 6.83
CA GLY A 1068 22.19 36.32 6.44
C GLY A 1068 22.25 36.51 4.93
N LEU A 1069 21.13 36.29 4.24
CA LEU A 1069 21.03 36.46 2.79
C LEU A 1069 21.11 37.95 2.41
N ASN A 1070 21.77 38.25 1.28
CA ASN A 1070 21.77 39.59 0.72
C ASN A 1070 20.49 39.83 -0.09
N LEU A 1071 19.49 40.48 0.52
CA LEU A 1071 18.19 40.72 -0.11
C LEU A 1071 18.29 41.58 -1.38
N THR A 1072 19.25 42.51 -1.45
CA THR A 1072 19.46 43.34 -2.64
C THR A 1072 19.96 42.54 -3.84
N GLU A 1073 20.76 41.48 -3.61
CA GLU A 1073 21.19 40.59 -4.68
C GLU A 1073 20.02 39.77 -5.25
N ILE A 1074 19.12 39.30 -4.37
CA ILE A 1074 17.91 38.59 -4.78
C ILE A 1074 17.02 39.47 -5.66
N ASP A 1075 16.85 40.76 -5.32
CA ASP A 1075 16.09 41.72 -6.12
C ASP A 1075 16.73 42.02 -7.49
N LEU A 1076 18.06 41.86 -7.61
CA LEU A 1076 18.80 41.99 -8.86
C LEU A 1076 18.81 40.69 -9.69
N GLY A 1077 18.10 39.65 -9.25
CA GLY A 1077 18.05 38.33 -9.91
C GLY A 1077 19.27 37.45 -9.65
N MET A 1078 20.11 37.80 -8.66
CA MET A 1078 21.24 37.01 -8.21
C MET A 1078 20.81 36.08 -7.08
N TYR A 1079 20.32 34.89 -7.45
CA TYR A 1079 19.76 33.94 -6.49
C TYR A 1079 20.85 33.11 -5.78
N PRO A 1080 20.98 33.20 -4.44
CA PRO A 1080 21.95 32.43 -3.69
C PRO A 1080 21.64 30.93 -3.76
N SER A 1081 22.69 30.12 -3.91
CA SER A 1081 22.60 28.65 -3.86
C SER A 1081 22.66 28.20 -2.40
N VAL A 1082 21.68 27.43 -1.98
CA VAL A 1082 21.55 26.87 -0.63
C VAL A 1082 21.48 25.36 -0.70
N THR A 1083 22.03 24.69 0.30
CA THR A 1083 21.91 23.24 0.44
C THR A 1083 20.74 22.93 1.35
N PHE A 1084 19.66 22.36 0.80
CA PHE A 1084 18.53 21.83 1.52
C PHE A 1084 18.66 20.30 1.59
N GLU A 1085 18.90 19.76 2.79
CA GLU A 1085 18.96 18.31 3.05
C GLU A 1085 19.93 17.54 2.11
N GLY A 1086 21.03 18.19 1.72
CA GLY A 1086 22.05 17.61 0.84
C GLY A 1086 21.83 17.87 -0.66
N ILE A 1087 20.77 18.57 -1.05
CA ILE A 1087 20.51 19.00 -2.43
C ILE A 1087 20.65 20.52 -2.56
N GLU A 1088 21.21 20.97 -3.68
CA GLU A 1088 21.27 22.39 -4.02
C GLU A 1088 19.93 22.94 -4.53
N PHE A 1089 19.51 24.06 -3.94
CA PHE A 1089 18.36 24.86 -4.34
C PHE A 1089 18.78 26.32 -4.50
N LYS A 1090 18.01 27.11 -5.26
CA LYS A 1090 18.16 28.56 -5.34
C LYS A 1090 17.05 29.27 -4.58
N ILE A 1091 17.40 30.25 -3.75
CA ILE A 1091 16.39 31.11 -3.11
C ILE A 1091 16.02 32.21 -4.10
N ILE A 1092 14.80 32.17 -4.63
CA ILE A 1092 14.33 33.10 -5.66
C ILE A 1092 13.50 34.26 -5.11
N GLY A 1093 13.02 34.14 -3.87
CA GLY A 1093 12.21 35.17 -3.24
C GLY A 1093 12.15 35.04 -1.72
N VAL A 1094 11.74 36.12 -1.07
CA VAL A 1094 11.54 36.20 0.38
C VAL A 1094 10.14 36.75 0.67
N VAL A 1095 9.42 36.10 1.58
CA VAL A 1095 8.07 36.51 1.99
C VAL A 1095 8.04 37.02 3.44
N SER A 1096 7.16 37.98 3.74
CA SER A 1096 6.90 38.46 5.10
C SER A 1096 6.45 37.32 6.01
N ASN A 1097 6.84 37.37 7.29
CA ASN A 1097 6.41 36.41 8.31
C ASN A 1097 4.88 36.43 8.55
N ASP A 1098 4.19 37.52 8.21
CA ASP A 1098 2.72 37.66 8.35
C ASP A 1098 1.93 36.69 7.46
N ILE A 1099 2.59 36.07 6.48
CA ILE A 1099 1.96 35.09 5.58
C ILE A 1099 1.43 33.86 6.33
N GLN A 1100 1.96 33.57 7.51
CA GLN A 1100 1.55 32.42 8.32
C GLN A 1100 0.10 32.54 8.81
N GLU A 1101 -0.34 33.74 9.19
CA GLU A 1101 -1.71 33.97 9.69
C GLU A 1101 -2.80 33.84 8.61
N GLN A 1102 -2.43 33.86 7.32
CA GLN A 1102 -3.39 33.77 6.20
C GLN A 1102 -3.62 32.36 5.69
N LEU A 1103 -2.77 31.43 6.12
CA LEU A 1103 -2.80 30.04 5.68
C LEU A 1103 -3.44 29.10 6.72
N ASP A 1104 -3.63 29.61 7.95
CA ASP A 1104 -4.47 29.04 9.03
C ASP A 1104 -5.95 29.46 8.88
#